data_AF-A0A0D3KYG4-F1
#
_entry.id   AF-A0A0D3KYG4-F1
#
_cell.length_a   1.000
_cell.length_b   1.000
_cell.length_c   1.000
_cell.angle_alpha   90.00
_cell.angle_beta   90.00
_cell.angle_gamma   90.00
#
_symmetry.space_group_name_H-M   'P 1'
#
loop_
_entity.id
_entity.type
_entity.pdbx_description
1 polymer ?
#
loop_
_entity_poly.entity_id
_entity_poly.type
_entity_poly.pdbx_seq_one_letter_code
_entity_poly.pdbx_strand_id
1 'polypeptide(L)'
;MTPAYVDSHLRIKHQCRRAEIHRPPQGCPSGCTCGPRPPAERPVLKYFAVLPNYGQAAGRKQGGSREVVGYLQFVIDFWENLPNVVIFSQDDRTQLRPAPWGNLDILRPQLREWKKLWGPDRPLSRRSCMCDYLRENSYRQGNYYWYKSMSAMQERLMATNLSARSRTVTWPRAATFAASRFQIRAQPLWAFEQIHRVATVERACGSVGTLTWAHSMERLWLELFDERVPKAFRPASPGDRGLGACFGATCNLNQWAMDFRGNLERIEASIREAKAAGCTFRTGPELEVTGYSCEDSFLEADTLAHAWESLAALLASDLTDGILCDIGMPVMHRNVSYNCRVVLLNRRVVGVRPKVCLANDGNYREMRYFTPWFIDPTSPGYGALEQYYLPRIVRELTGQRTVPIGIFAALDTALAFETCEALLPSGRAIPAGGVYLYANQKGCDGGRLYFDGCAMAWVNGECVAQGSPFEGLDEVEVVVATVSLSDVRAFRASFIARSSQAASAASIPRVEVDFALTLPYADQLCSAPSRPSPPRLHSAMEEIALGPSGWLWDYLRRSGQRGYFLPLSGGADSSSTAALVAIMCQRVVEELGAGSERSRSRVLADVRRVTKRADYTPPDWRDLCGKVLVTCYMASEFSGAETRARAALLAEQIGCLHTSISIDGMRSAARSRMVMAYFMAQLMPWATDGDETTAGGSLLVLGSANVDEALRGYYTKYDCSAADLNPIGGVNKRDLKAFLEWAGRERGIGVLARVADAPPSAELTGAEGAQLDEEDMGMSYDELAALGYCRKVERCGPLSTFLKLRDRWADGRALTPSIRARGAAAPVTFDEQVAQKVKDFYFYHAINRHKMTTLTPSYHAESYSPDDNRFDLRPFLQNARFDEQFKAIDEAVAAAKAARGES
;
A
#
# COMPACT_ATOMS: atom_id res chain seq x y z
N MET A 1 -43.17 18.48 32.74
CA MET A 1 -43.43 17.10 32.29
C MET A 1 -42.23 16.68 31.44
N THR A 2 -41.15 16.28 32.13
CA THR A 2 -40.63 14.90 32.26
C THR A 2 -39.72 14.49 31.09
N PRO A 3 -38.39 14.43 31.30
CA PRO A 3 -37.44 13.76 30.43
C PRO A 3 -37.30 12.29 30.85
N ALA A 4 -37.61 11.36 29.97
CA ALA A 4 -37.38 9.93 30.17
C ALA A 4 -37.19 9.24 28.81
N TYR A 5 -35.95 9.23 28.30
CA TYR A 5 -35.41 8.15 27.46
C TYR A 5 -33.90 8.31 27.22
N VAL A 6 -33.15 8.57 28.31
CA VAL A 6 -31.69 8.46 28.35
C VAL A 6 -31.33 7.68 29.61
N ASP A 7 -31.74 6.42 29.67
CA ASP A 7 -31.23 5.50 30.70
C ASP A 7 -31.41 4.05 30.25
N SER A 8 -30.43 3.49 29.53
CA SER A 8 -30.26 2.04 29.54
C SER A 8 -28.87 1.49 29.20
N HIS A 9 -27.86 2.22 28.71
CA HIS A 9 -26.58 1.57 28.33
C HIS A 9 -25.29 2.29 28.77
N LEU A 10 -25.33 3.11 29.83
CA LEU A 10 -24.14 3.74 30.44
C LEU A 10 -24.04 3.49 31.95
N ARG A 11 -24.02 2.22 32.36
CA ARG A 11 -23.46 1.82 33.68
C ARG A 11 -22.79 0.46 33.55
N ILE A 12 -21.46 0.46 33.45
CA ILE A 12 -20.51 -0.38 34.20
C ILE A 12 -19.12 -0.02 33.65
N LYS A 13 -18.48 0.97 34.28
CA LYS A 13 -17.02 1.01 34.49
C LYS A 13 -16.68 2.08 35.54
N HIS A 14 -15.88 1.63 36.50
CA HIS A 14 -15.23 2.35 37.61
C HIS A 14 -16.05 2.66 38.87
N GLN A 15 -15.77 1.90 39.93
CA GLN A 15 -14.96 2.42 41.04
C GLN A 15 -14.25 1.29 41.80
N CYS A 16 -12.93 1.45 41.97
CA CYS A 16 -12.06 0.60 42.78
C CYS A 16 -12.11 1.02 44.26
N ARG A 17 -12.01 0.07 45.21
CA ARG A 17 -10.86 -0.09 46.16
C ARG A 17 -11.22 -0.90 47.44
N ARG A 18 -10.27 -1.79 47.77
CA ARG A 18 -9.79 -2.26 49.09
C ARG A 18 -10.70 -3.05 50.05
N ALA A 19 -10.28 -4.28 50.38
CA ALA A 19 -10.00 -4.79 51.74
C ALA A 19 -9.49 -6.24 51.58
N GLU A 20 -8.23 -6.56 51.92
CA GLU A 20 -7.74 -6.98 53.24
C GLU A 20 -8.29 -8.32 53.75
N ILE A 21 -7.33 -9.14 54.20
CA ILE A 21 -7.40 -10.52 54.67
C ILE A 21 -8.18 -10.59 56.00
N HIS A 22 -9.20 -11.45 56.13
CA HIS A 22 -9.46 -12.26 57.34
C HIS A 22 -10.62 -13.29 57.21
N ARG A 23 -10.61 -14.24 58.15
CA ARG A 23 -11.23 -15.58 58.24
C ARG A 23 -12.78 -15.65 58.22
N PRO A 24 -13.38 -16.84 57.98
CA PRO A 24 -14.82 -17.01 57.82
C PRO A 24 -15.54 -17.35 59.14
N PRO A 25 -16.86 -17.05 59.23
CA PRO A 25 -17.76 -17.83 60.06
C PRO A 25 -18.98 -18.38 59.29
N GLN A 26 -19.15 -19.69 59.46
CA GLN A 26 -20.38 -20.45 59.78
C GLN A 26 -21.69 -20.25 58.99
N GLY A 27 -22.16 -21.36 58.40
CA GLY A 27 -23.49 -21.91 58.70
C GLY A 27 -24.56 -21.80 57.61
N CYS A 28 -24.86 -22.91 56.92
CA CYS A 28 -26.20 -23.22 56.38
C CYS A 28 -26.29 -24.74 56.08
N PRO A 29 -27.49 -25.34 56.03
CA PRO A 29 -27.83 -26.53 56.81
C PRO A 29 -27.87 -27.80 55.95
N SER A 30 -27.86 -28.91 56.68
CA SER A 30 -28.05 -30.30 56.30
C SER A 30 -28.95 -30.58 55.09
N GLY A 31 -28.43 -31.39 54.16
CA GLY A 31 -29.27 -32.25 53.31
C GLY A 31 -29.06 -32.13 51.81
N CYS A 32 -27.84 -32.36 51.30
CA CYS A 32 -27.67 -32.80 49.92
C CYS A 32 -26.38 -33.64 49.77
N THR A 33 -26.57 -34.92 49.44
CA THR A 33 -25.52 -35.89 49.12
C THR A 33 -24.99 -35.62 47.71
N CYS A 34 -23.86 -34.92 47.61
CA CYS A 34 -23.03 -34.90 46.42
C CYS A 34 -21.66 -35.52 46.75
N GLY A 35 -21.29 -36.56 46.00
CA GLY A 35 -20.08 -37.37 46.21
C GLY A 35 -18.76 -36.59 46.18
N PRO A 36 -17.64 -37.23 46.55
CA PRO A 36 -16.36 -36.56 46.71
C PRO A 36 -15.91 -35.89 45.41
N ARG A 37 -15.75 -34.56 45.44
CA ARG A 37 -15.04 -33.81 44.39
C ARG A 37 -13.59 -34.28 44.34
N PRO A 38 -13.01 -34.47 43.13
CA PRO A 38 -11.59 -34.78 42.98
C PRO A 38 -10.73 -33.62 43.53
N PRO A 39 -9.49 -33.90 43.99
CA PRO A 39 -8.61 -32.90 44.57
C PRO A 39 -8.37 -31.75 43.58
N ALA A 40 -8.41 -30.52 44.09
CA ALA A 40 -8.12 -29.33 43.31
C ALA A 40 -6.74 -29.45 42.64
N GLU A 41 -6.72 -29.52 41.31
CA GLU A 41 -5.49 -29.39 40.53
C GLU A 41 -4.85 -28.03 40.83
N ARG A 42 -3.57 -28.07 41.19
CA ARG A 42 -2.74 -26.87 41.33
C ARG A 42 -2.78 -26.08 40.01
N PRO A 43 -2.87 -24.74 40.03
CA PRO A 43 -2.77 -23.97 38.80
C PRO A 43 -1.39 -24.20 38.18
N VAL A 44 -1.35 -24.90 37.04
CA VAL A 44 -0.14 -25.03 36.23
C VAL A 44 0.10 -23.68 35.55
N LEU A 45 1.14 -22.98 35.98
CA LEU A 45 1.71 -21.84 35.28
C LEU A 45 2.11 -22.28 33.86
N LYS A 46 1.39 -21.82 32.84
CA LYS A 46 1.73 -22.03 31.43
C LYS A 46 2.71 -20.94 31.00
N TYR A 47 3.97 -21.32 30.77
CA TYR A 47 4.99 -20.42 30.22
C TYR A 47 4.85 -20.32 28.69
N PHE A 48 4.83 -19.10 28.15
CA PHE A 48 5.04 -18.82 26.74
C PHE A 48 6.49 -18.35 26.57
N ALA A 49 7.30 -19.03 25.74
CA ALA A 49 8.65 -18.60 25.41
C ALA A 49 8.69 -18.06 23.98
N VAL A 50 8.95 -16.75 23.84
CA VAL A 50 9.36 -16.11 22.58
C VAL A 50 10.88 -15.95 22.67
N LEU A 51 11.63 -16.59 21.76
CA LEU A 51 13.09 -16.46 21.74
C LEU A 51 13.52 -15.10 21.13
N PRO A 52 14.37 -14.31 21.80
CA PRO A 52 14.93 -13.08 21.26
C PRO A 52 16.14 -13.33 20.35
N ASN A 53 16.24 -12.56 19.26
CA ASN A 53 17.41 -12.50 18.37
C ASN A 53 18.56 -11.75 19.07
N TYR A 54 19.66 -12.43 19.38
CA TYR A 54 20.91 -11.79 19.80
C TYR A 54 21.95 -11.89 18.67
N GLY A 55 22.45 -10.74 18.24
CA GLY A 55 23.65 -10.62 17.42
C GLY A 55 24.62 -9.65 18.08
N GLN A 56 25.85 -10.10 18.32
CA GLN A 56 27.14 -9.38 18.42
C GLN A 56 28.18 -10.37 19.02
N ALA A 57 29.48 -10.35 18.75
CA ALA A 57 30.38 -9.23 18.48
C ALA A 57 31.60 -9.67 17.62
N ALA A 58 32.25 -8.70 16.99
CA ALA A 58 33.43 -8.89 16.14
C ALA A 58 34.74 -8.96 16.94
N GLY A 59 35.74 -9.71 16.45
CA GLY A 59 37.16 -9.43 16.74
C GLY A 59 38.13 -10.61 16.86
N ARG A 60 38.86 -10.90 15.77
CA ARG A 60 40.22 -11.50 15.70
C ARG A 60 40.49 -12.87 16.38
N LYS A 61 40.64 -13.92 15.55
CA LYS A 61 41.91 -14.61 15.14
C LYS A 61 41.55 -16.01 14.61
N GLN A 62 42.32 -16.46 13.61
CA GLN A 62 42.19 -17.75 12.93
C GLN A 62 42.06 -18.94 13.91
N GLY A 63 41.05 -19.79 13.70
CA GLY A 63 40.88 -21.08 14.38
C GLY A 63 39.44 -21.59 14.26
N GLY A 64 39.23 -22.84 13.84
CA GLY A 64 37.91 -23.43 13.59
C GLY A 64 36.94 -23.29 14.78
N SER A 65 35.71 -22.88 14.50
CA SER A 65 34.72 -22.49 15.50
C SER A 65 34.25 -23.67 16.38
N ARG A 66 34.65 -23.64 17.67
CA ARG A 66 34.01 -24.38 18.78
C ARG A 66 32.62 -23.80 19.17
N GLU A 67 32.20 -22.68 18.59
CA GLU A 67 30.97 -21.96 18.98
C GLU A 67 29.67 -22.65 18.52
N VAL A 68 29.70 -23.46 17.45
CA VAL A 68 28.53 -24.25 17.01
C VAL A 68 28.18 -25.36 18.02
N VAL A 69 29.17 -25.86 18.76
CA VAL A 69 28.98 -26.90 19.80
C VAL A 69 28.28 -26.30 21.03
N GLY A 70 28.61 -25.07 21.42
CA GLY A 70 27.99 -24.39 22.56
C GLY A 70 26.51 -24.06 22.36
N TYR A 71 26.14 -23.63 21.15
CA TYR A 71 24.74 -23.33 20.80
C TYR A 71 23.86 -24.60 20.76
N LEU A 72 24.38 -25.70 20.18
CA LEU A 72 23.67 -26.98 20.15
C LEU A 72 23.55 -27.62 21.54
N GLN A 73 24.59 -27.52 22.37
CA GLN A 73 24.56 -28.00 23.74
C GLN A 73 23.55 -27.20 24.60
N PHE A 74 23.50 -25.88 24.46
CA PHE A 74 22.52 -25.03 25.13
C PHE A 74 21.07 -25.37 24.72
N VAL A 75 20.80 -25.58 23.43
CA VAL A 75 19.46 -25.97 22.97
C VAL A 75 19.05 -27.35 23.50
N ILE A 76 19.99 -28.31 23.54
CA ILE A 76 19.74 -29.65 24.08
C ILE A 76 19.52 -29.61 25.60
N ASP A 77 20.35 -28.89 26.35
CA ASP A 77 20.24 -28.76 27.81
C ASP A 77 18.99 -27.95 28.22
N PHE A 78 18.62 -26.94 27.43
CA PHE A 78 17.37 -26.19 27.58
C PHE A 78 16.13 -27.07 27.32
N TRP A 79 16.24 -28.08 26.45
CA TRP A 79 15.12 -28.96 26.06
C TRP A 79 15.01 -30.24 26.90
N GLU A 80 16.11 -30.77 27.45
CA GLU A 80 16.10 -31.92 28.37
C GLU A 80 15.53 -31.57 29.76
N ASN A 81 15.55 -30.28 30.16
CA ASN A 81 15.11 -29.83 31.49
C ASN A 81 13.67 -29.30 31.57
N LEU A 82 12.89 -29.34 30.49
CA LEU A 82 11.48 -28.92 30.50
C LEU A 82 10.55 -30.09 30.91
N PRO A 83 9.81 -30.00 32.04
CA PRO A 83 8.81 -31.01 32.37
C PRO A 83 7.61 -30.92 31.42
N ASN A 84 7.22 -32.07 30.85
CA ASN A 84 6.01 -32.35 30.05
C ASN A 84 5.25 -31.13 29.51
N VAL A 85 5.81 -30.46 28.52
CA VAL A 85 5.13 -29.39 27.78
C VAL A 85 4.28 -30.01 26.68
N VAL A 86 2.96 -29.90 26.82
CA VAL A 86 2.00 -30.17 25.74
C VAL A 86 1.88 -28.91 24.89
N ILE A 87 2.31 -28.98 23.62
CA ILE A 87 2.24 -27.87 22.66
C ILE A 87 0.87 -27.93 21.95
N PHE A 88 0.13 -26.82 22.00
CA PHE A 88 -1.06 -26.62 21.16
C PHE A 88 -0.69 -25.64 20.03
N SER A 89 -1.01 -25.98 18.78
CA SER A 89 -0.95 -25.01 17.68
C SER A 89 -2.14 -24.07 17.79
N GLN A 90 -1.91 -22.78 17.59
CA GLN A 90 -2.98 -21.80 17.48
C GLN A 90 -3.47 -21.80 16.04
N ASP A 91 -4.13 -22.90 15.66
CA ASP A 91 -5.02 -22.95 14.52
C ASP A 91 -6.28 -23.73 14.93
N ASP A 92 -7.40 -23.18 14.49
CA ASP A 92 -8.79 -23.59 14.67
C ASP A 92 -9.56 -23.33 15.98
N ARG A 93 -10.72 -22.75 15.75
CA ARG A 93 -11.77 -22.41 16.70
C ARG A 93 -12.33 -23.70 17.35
N THR A 94 -12.45 -23.68 18.68
CA THR A 94 -13.47 -24.39 19.49
C THR A 94 -13.33 -25.85 19.96
N GLN A 95 -12.27 -26.61 19.72
CA GLN A 95 -12.03 -27.85 20.52
C GLN A 95 -10.54 -28.13 20.77
N LEU A 96 -10.14 -28.18 22.05
CA LEU A 96 -8.84 -28.66 22.50
C LEU A 96 -8.74 -30.18 22.26
N ARG A 97 -8.22 -30.61 21.12
CA ARG A 97 -7.66 -31.97 20.96
C ARG A 97 -6.14 -31.90 20.84
N PRO A 98 -5.38 -32.85 21.43
CA PRO A 98 -3.94 -32.93 21.24
C PRO A 98 -3.64 -33.23 19.76
N ALA A 99 -2.84 -32.38 19.14
CA ALA A 99 -2.42 -32.56 17.76
C ALA A 99 -1.33 -33.68 17.69
N PRO A 100 -1.41 -34.65 16.76
CA PRO A 100 -0.38 -35.69 16.61
C PRO A 100 1.02 -35.15 16.24
N TRP A 101 1.10 -33.89 15.81
CA TRP A 101 2.23 -33.27 15.13
C TRP A 101 3.29 -32.66 16.07
N GLY A 102 3.20 -32.92 17.37
CA GLY A 102 4.09 -32.34 18.39
C GLY A 102 4.54 -33.29 19.49
N ASN A 103 4.48 -34.62 19.27
CA ASN A 103 4.85 -35.56 20.32
C ASN A 103 6.38 -35.69 20.45
N LEU A 104 6.96 -34.94 21.40
CA LEU A 104 8.38 -34.96 21.78
C LEU A 104 8.91 -36.35 22.17
N ASP A 105 8.02 -37.30 22.50
CA ASP A 105 8.40 -38.67 22.84
C ASP A 105 9.01 -39.44 21.65
N ILE A 106 8.73 -39.02 20.41
CA ILE A 106 9.29 -39.64 19.19
C ILE A 106 10.75 -39.21 18.94
N LEU A 107 11.12 -37.98 19.34
CA LEU A 107 12.44 -37.39 19.06
C LEU A 107 13.47 -37.65 20.16
N ARG A 108 13.04 -37.74 21.43
CA ARG A 108 13.93 -37.98 22.58
C ARG A 108 14.83 -39.22 22.42
N PRO A 109 14.36 -40.38 21.93
CA PRO A 109 15.21 -41.55 21.73
C PRO A 109 16.27 -41.33 20.64
N GLN A 110 15.92 -40.65 19.54
CA GLN A 110 16.83 -40.41 18.41
C GLN A 110 17.96 -39.43 18.76
N LEU A 111 17.64 -38.40 19.54
CA LEU A 111 18.63 -37.44 20.04
C LEU A 111 19.59 -38.07 21.06
N ARG A 112 19.09 -38.96 21.93
CA ARG A 112 19.92 -39.74 22.87
C ARG A 112 20.86 -40.70 22.14
N GLU A 113 20.37 -41.39 21.11
CA GLU A 113 21.18 -42.28 20.27
C GLU A 113 22.25 -41.52 19.47
N TRP A 114 21.91 -40.36 18.90
CA TRP A 114 22.89 -39.50 18.22
C TRP A 114 23.99 -39.00 19.18
N LYS A 115 23.62 -38.58 20.39
CA LYS A 115 24.56 -38.14 21.45
C LYS A 115 25.51 -39.28 21.89
N LYS A 116 25.04 -40.53 21.92
CA LYS A 116 25.89 -41.71 22.18
C LYS A 116 26.89 -41.98 21.05
N LEU A 117 26.46 -41.80 19.79
CA LEU A 117 27.30 -42.07 18.61
C LEU A 117 28.34 -40.97 18.35
N TRP A 118 28.01 -39.71 18.67
CA TRP A 118 28.73 -38.52 18.21
C TRP A 118 28.90 -37.43 19.29
N GLY A 119 29.02 -37.82 20.57
CA GLY A 119 29.22 -36.90 21.70
C GLY A 119 30.40 -35.92 21.54
N PRO A 120 30.51 -34.93 22.45
CA PRO A 120 31.27 -33.67 22.28
C PRO A 120 32.77 -33.83 21.96
N ASP A 121 33.33 -35.02 22.18
CA ASP A 121 34.77 -35.30 21.98
C ASP A 121 35.12 -35.88 20.59
N ARG A 122 34.16 -36.01 19.66
CA ARG A 122 34.42 -36.53 18.30
C ARG A 122 34.32 -35.44 17.20
N PRO A 123 35.27 -35.38 16.25
CA PRO A 123 35.25 -34.38 15.18
C PRO A 123 34.10 -34.62 14.17
N LEU A 124 33.36 -33.56 13.86
CA LEU A 124 32.24 -33.60 12.91
C LEU A 124 32.74 -33.66 11.45
N SER A 125 32.52 -34.81 10.80
CA SER A 125 32.56 -34.98 9.34
C SER A 125 31.20 -34.69 8.67
N ARG A 126 31.16 -34.58 7.34
CA ARG A 126 29.93 -34.39 6.54
C ARG A 126 28.86 -35.47 6.80
N ARG A 127 29.26 -36.69 7.22
CA ARG A 127 28.36 -37.81 7.55
C ARG A 127 27.88 -37.86 9.00
N SER A 128 28.47 -37.06 9.90
CA SER A 128 28.13 -37.01 11.34
C SER A 128 27.26 -35.80 11.71
N CYS A 129 26.85 -35.00 10.73
CA CYS A 129 25.93 -33.90 10.94
C CYS A 129 24.57 -34.42 11.40
N MET A 130 24.03 -33.86 12.48
CA MET A 130 22.69 -34.21 13.00
C MET A 130 21.60 -34.04 11.94
N CYS A 131 21.74 -33.08 11.04
CA CYS A 131 20.81 -32.87 9.93
C CYS A 131 20.80 -34.04 8.95
N ASP A 132 21.95 -34.68 8.69
CA ASP A 132 22.05 -35.83 7.80
C ASP A 132 21.52 -37.11 8.47
N TYR A 133 21.80 -37.29 9.76
CA TYR A 133 21.26 -38.41 10.56
C TYR A 133 19.73 -38.33 10.69
N LEU A 134 19.20 -37.14 10.97
CA LEU A 134 17.75 -36.90 11.01
C LEU A 134 17.14 -36.98 9.61
N ARG A 135 17.83 -36.56 8.56
CA ARG A 135 17.39 -36.71 7.16
C ARG A 135 17.22 -38.19 6.80
N GLU A 136 18.22 -39.04 7.03
CA GLU A 136 18.13 -40.46 6.70
C GLU A 136 17.04 -41.18 7.51
N ASN A 137 16.89 -40.88 8.80
CA ASN A 137 15.87 -41.50 9.64
C ASN A 137 14.45 -40.97 9.37
N SER A 138 14.30 -39.67 9.06
CA SER A 138 13.00 -39.08 8.72
C SER A 138 12.52 -39.52 7.33
N TYR A 139 13.44 -39.70 6.37
CA TYR A 139 13.13 -40.26 5.05
C TYR A 139 12.68 -41.73 5.15
N ARG A 140 13.33 -42.54 6.00
CA ARG A 140 12.92 -43.95 6.21
C ARG A 140 11.57 -44.10 6.90
N GLN A 141 11.10 -43.08 7.63
CA GLN A 141 9.84 -43.11 8.38
C GLN A 141 8.71 -42.27 7.76
N GLY A 142 8.91 -41.66 6.59
CA GLY A 142 7.87 -40.97 5.83
C GLY A 142 7.48 -39.57 6.33
N ASN A 143 8.27 -38.93 7.20
CA ASN A 143 7.96 -37.64 7.81
C ASN A 143 8.66 -36.47 7.08
N TYR A 144 8.07 -35.99 5.99
CA TYR A 144 8.69 -35.03 5.04
C TYR A 144 8.65 -33.54 5.44
N TYR A 145 7.85 -33.14 6.44
CA TYR A 145 7.52 -31.72 6.64
C TYR A 145 8.53 -30.90 7.47
N TRP A 146 9.48 -31.54 8.16
CA TRP A 146 10.45 -30.82 9.00
C TRP A 146 11.60 -30.17 8.20
N TYR A 147 11.91 -30.69 7.00
CA TYR A 147 13.01 -30.20 6.16
C TYR A 147 12.74 -28.82 5.53
N LYS A 148 11.47 -28.48 5.27
CA LYS A 148 11.08 -27.16 4.74
C LYS A 148 11.37 -26.04 5.75
N SER A 149 11.11 -26.27 7.03
CA SER A 149 11.29 -25.26 8.08
C SER A 149 12.77 -24.93 8.35
N MET A 150 13.65 -25.93 8.28
CA MET A 150 15.10 -25.73 8.46
C MET A 150 15.75 -25.09 7.23
N SER A 151 15.34 -25.45 6.01
CA SER A 151 15.85 -24.82 4.79
C SER A 151 15.48 -23.33 4.70
N ALA A 152 14.24 -22.98 5.10
CA ALA A 152 13.80 -21.59 5.19
C ALA A 152 14.58 -20.79 6.26
N MET A 153 15.00 -21.43 7.34
CA MET A 153 15.84 -20.82 8.37
C MET A 153 17.29 -20.62 7.88
N GLN A 154 17.81 -21.55 7.08
CA GLN A 154 19.15 -21.50 6.53
C GLN A 154 19.28 -20.47 5.39
N GLU A 155 18.26 -20.32 4.54
CA GLU A 155 18.18 -19.25 3.54
C GLU A 155 18.14 -17.85 4.18
N ARG A 156 17.40 -17.69 5.30
CA ARG A 156 17.38 -16.43 6.06
C ARG A 156 18.72 -16.07 6.70
N LEU A 157 19.50 -17.07 7.13
CA LEU A 157 20.84 -16.87 7.67
C LEU A 157 21.89 -16.52 6.61
N MET A 158 21.74 -17.05 5.37
CA MET A 158 22.65 -16.74 4.27
C MET A 158 22.38 -15.36 3.64
N ALA A 159 21.12 -14.90 3.65
CA ALA A 159 20.74 -13.58 3.15
C ALA A 159 21.31 -12.41 3.99
N THR A 160 21.66 -12.65 5.25
CA THR A 160 22.11 -11.60 6.18
C THR A 160 23.61 -11.25 6.10
N ASN A 161 24.43 -11.93 5.28
CA ASN A 161 25.90 -11.84 5.38
C ASN A 161 26.62 -11.31 4.12
N LEU A 162 26.06 -10.26 3.48
CA LEU A 162 26.66 -9.61 2.30
C LEU A 162 27.29 -8.22 2.59
N SER A 163 27.58 -7.89 3.86
CA SER A 163 28.14 -6.58 4.25
C SER A 163 29.68 -6.46 4.15
N ALA A 164 30.41 -7.47 3.69
CA ALA A 164 31.87 -7.40 3.58
C ALA A 164 32.36 -7.20 2.13
N ARG A 165 32.44 -5.95 1.66
CA ARG A 165 33.24 -5.59 0.47
C ARG A 165 34.64 -5.12 0.90
N SER A 166 35.62 -6.01 0.90
CA SER A 166 36.98 -5.76 0.40
C SER A 166 37.84 -7.02 0.55
N ARG A 167 38.48 -7.41 -0.55
CA ARG A 167 39.61 -8.35 -0.75
C ARG A 167 39.30 -9.41 -1.80
N THR A 168 40.05 -9.30 -2.88
CA THR A 168 40.23 -10.23 -3.98
C THR A 168 40.51 -11.63 -3.43
N VAL A 169 39.55 -12.56 -3.57
CA VAL A 169 39.77 -13.99 -3.31
C VAL A 169 39.84 -14.70 -4.66
N THR A 170 41.03 -15.10 -5.06
CA THR A 170 41.28 -16.03 -6.17
C THR A 170 40.78 -17.43 -5.78
N TRP A 171 39.85 -17.98 -6.56
CA TRP A 171 39.33 -19.33 -6.36
C TRP A 171 40.26 -20.40 -6.99
N PRO A 172 40.60 -21.49 -6.27
CA PRO A 172 41.28 -22.64 -6.86
C PRO A 172 40.36 -23.43 -7.80
N ARG A 173 40.89 -23.85 -8.96
CA ARG A 173 40.20 -24.47 -10.11
C ARG A 173 39.54 -25.86 -9.89
N ALA A 174 39.28 -26.31 -8.67
CA ALA A 174 38.83 -27.69 -8.42
C ALA A 174 37.75 -27.86 -7.34
N ALA A 175 36.74 -26.97 -7.30
CA ALA A 175 35.54 -27.18 -6.49
C ALA A 175 34.30 -26.68 -7.24
N THR A 176 33.94 -27.39 -8.31
CA THR A 176 32.75 -27.17 -9.12
C THR A 176 31.82 -28.34 -8.90
N PHE A 177 30.74 -28.22 -8.12
CA PHE A 177 29.53 -29.03 -8.30
C PHE A 177 28.29 -28.46 -7.58
N ALA A 178 27.17 -28.44 -8.31
CA ALA A 178 25.80 -28.08 -7.94
C ALA A 178 25.42 -26.59 -7.85
N ALA A 179 25.87 -25.79 -8.82
CA ALA A 179 25.14 -24.61 -9.28
C ALA A 179 25.15 -24.62 -10.83
N SER A 180 24.11 -25.19 -11.41
CA SER A 180 23.87 -25.25 -12.86
C SER A 180 22.37 -25.06 -13.04
N ARG A 181 21.84 -24.01 -13.68
CA ARG A 181 22.32 -23.18 -14.79
C ARG A 181 21.77 -21.75 -14.67
N PHE A 182 22.64 -20.75 -14.54
CA PHE A 182 22.43 -19.39 -15.07
C PHE A 182 23.75 -19.01 -15.72
N GLN A 183 23.87 -19.30 -17.02
CA GLN A 183 24.99 -18.86 -17.82
C GLN A 183 24.67 -17.45 -18.29
N ILE A 184 25.03 -16.45 -17.47
CA ILE A 184 24.98 -15.04 -17.86
C ILE A 184 26.05 -14.84 -18.94
N ARG A 185 25.65 -14.93 -20.20
CA ARG A 185 26.44 -14.41 -21.32
C ARG A 185 26.16 -12.91 -21.42
N ALA A 186 27.22 -12.13 -21.17
CA ALA A 186 27.46 -10.74 -21.58
C ALA A 186 26.21 -9.85 -21.76
N GLN A 187 25.83 -9.14 -20.70
CA GLN A 187 24.99 -7.94 -20.77
C GLN A 187 25.87 -6.70 -20.50
N PRO A 188 25.64 -5.54 -21.15
CA PRO A 188 26.55 -4.40 -21.07
C PRO A 188 26.44 -3.65 -19.73
N LEU A 189 27.45 -2.84 -19.41
CA LEU A 189 27.59 -2.08 -18.14
C LEU A 189 26.36 -1.23 -17.74
N TRP A 190 25.49 -0.83 -18.68
CA TRP A 190 24.27 -0.08 -18.37
C TRP A 190 23.25 -0.89 -17.55
N ALA A 191 23.25 -2.23 -17.65
CA ALA A 191 22.40 -3.09 -16.83
C ALA A 191 22.81 -3.06 -15.34
N PHE A 192 24.08 -2.80 -15.04
CA PHE A 192 24.59 -2.72 -13.67
C PHE A 192 24.21 -1.40 -12.98
N GLU A 193 24.13 -0.30 -13.74
CA GLU A 193 23.65 1.00 -13.23
C GLU A 193 22.14 1.00 -12.96
N GLN A 194 21.35 0.31 -13.79
CA GLN A 194 19.90 0.14 -13.58
C GLN A 194 19.59 -0.75 -12.37
N ILE A 195 20.37 -1.82 -12.14
CA ILE A 195 20.26 -2.65 -10.94
C ILE A 195 20.55 -1.85 -9.67
N HIS A 196 21.48 -0.88 -9.71
CA HIS A 196 21.76 -0.02 -8.56
C HIS A 196 20.63 0.99 -8.30
N ARG A 197 20.00 1.54 -9.35
CA ARG A 197 18.85 2.45 -9.20
C ARG A 197 17.59 1.71 -8.71
N VAL A 198 17.28 0.54 -9.25
CA VAL A 198 16.12 -0.28 -8.83
C VAL A 198 16.29 -0.84 -7.41
N ALA A 199 17.50 -1.24 -7.02
CA ALA A 199 17.76 -1.65 -5.63
C ALA A 199 17.66 -0.48 -4.62
N THR A 200 17.69 0.77 -5.11
CA THR A 200 17.46 1.96 -4.29
C THR A 200 15.95 2.24 -4.15
N VAL A 201 15.16 1.96 -5.19
CA VAL A 201 13.68 2.03 -5.18
C VAL A 201 13.09 0.88 -4.34
N GLU A 202 13.56 -0.36 -4.48
CA GLU A 202 13.13 -1.49 -3.65
C GLU A 202 13.54 -1.35 -2.17
N ARG A 203 14.64 -0.62 -1.89
CA ARG A 203 14.99 -0.26 -0.50
C ARG A 203 14.09 0.84 0.08
N ALA A 204 13.51 1.70 -0.76
CA ALA A 204 12.58 2.75 -0.36
C ALA A 204 11.15 2.20 -0.16
N CYS A 205 10.73 1.23 -0.97
CA CYS A 205 9.40 0.63 -0.95
C CYS A 205 9.30 -0.60 -0.02
N GLY A 206 9.78 -0.52 1.22
CA GLY A 206 9.78 -1.62 2.20
C GLY A 206 8.38 -2.14 2.65
N SER A 207 7.44 -2.29 1.73
CA SER A 207 6.11 -2.83 1.97
C SER A 207 6.17 -4.34 2.14
N VAL A 208 5.34 -4.84 3.07
CA VAL A 208 5.07 -6.27 3.22
C VAL A 208 4.33 -6.80 1.98
N GLY A 209 3.79 -5.91 1.14
CA GLY A 209 3.15 -6.17 -0.14
C GLY A 209 3.95 -7.06 -1.08
N THR A 210 5.29 -7.02 -1.09
CA THR A 210 6.09 -7.92 -1.95
C THR A 210 6.03 -9.37 -1.49
N LEU A 211 5.87 -9.64 -0.19
CA LEU A 211 5.70 -10.99 0.38
C LEU A 211 4.26 -11.49 0.21
N THR A 212 3.27 -10.63 0.37
CA THR A 212 1.86 -10.94 0.09
C THR A 212 1.65 -11.21 -1.40
N TRP A 213 2.29 -10.42 -2.27
CA TRP A 213 2.35 -10.65 -3.72
C TRP A 213 3.11 -11.91 -4.08
N ALA A 214 4.30 -12.16 -3.48
CA ALA A 214 5.06 -13.39 -3.76
C ALA A 214 4.24 -14.63 -3.38
N HIS A 215 3.53 -14.62 -2.25
CA HIS A 215 2.62 -15.71 -1.87
C HIS A 215 1.36 -15.79 -2.74
N SER A 216 0.79 -14.65 -3.16
CA SER A 216 -0.40 -14.62 -4.03
C SER A 216 -0.06 -15.09 -5.44
N MET A 217 1.09 -14.66 -5.98
CA MET A 217 1.63 -15.15 -7.23
C MET A 217 2.08 -16.60 -7.12
N GLU A 218 2.72 -17.02 -6.03
CA GLU A 218 3.09 -18.43 -5.80
C GLU A 218 1.84 -19.32 -5.70
N ARG A 219 0.75 -18.83 -5.10
CA ARG A 219 -0.55 -19.53 -5.12
C ARG A 219 -1.19 -19.49 -6.50
N LEU A 220 -1.35 -18.34 -7.15
CA LEU A 220 -1.85 -18.24 -8.53
C LEU A 220 -1.07 -19.14 -9.48
N TRP A 221 0.24 -19.24 -9.25
CA TRP A 221 1.17 -20.09 -9.95
C TRP A 221 0.86 -21.57 -9.67
N LEU A 222 0.69 -21.99 -8.42
CA LEU A 222 0.20 -23.35 -8.12
C LEU A 222 -1.19 -23.62 -8.74
N GLU A 223 -2.03 -22.59 -8.86
CA GLU A 223 -3.41 -22.67 -9.33
C GLU A 223 -3.54 -22.78 -10.87
N LEU A 224 -2.67 -22.13 -11.63
CA LEU A 224 -2.67 -22.11 -13.10
C LEU A 224 -2.01 -23.34 -13.76
N PHE A 225 -1.25 -24.15 -13.03
CA PHE A 225 -0.28 -25.10 -13.62
C PHE A 225 -0.54 -26.61 -13.38
N ASP A 226 -1.80 -27.03 -13.23
CA ASP A 226 -2.15 -28.45 -13.38
C ASP A 226 -2.30 -28.87 -14.85
N GLU A 227 -1.25 -29.37 -15.50
CA GLU A 227 -1.33 -29.84 -16.89
C GLU A 227 -1.81 -31.31 -17.03
N ARG A 228 -2.45 -31.91 -16.03
CA ARG A 228 -2.84 -33.35 -16.02
C ARG A 228 -4.12 -33.71 -16.76
N VAL A 229 -4.56 -32.92 -17.75
CA VAL A 229 -5.62 -33.33 -18.69
C VAL A 229 -4.99 -33.48 -20.08
N PRO A 230 -5.13 -34.64 -20.75
CA PRO A 230 -4.77 -34.75 -22.14
C PRO A 230 -5.49 -33.65 -22.90
N LYS A 231 -4.76 -32.84 -23.68
CA LYS A 231 -5.38 -32.00 -24.70
C LYS A 231 -6.08 -32.93 -25.66
N ALA A 232 -7.33 -33.28 -25.37
CA ALA A 232 -8.26 -33.76 -26.37
C ALA A 232 -8.45 -32.56 -27.30
N PHE A 233 -7.52 -32.44 -28.24
CA PHE A 233 -7.71 -31.74 -29.49
C PHE A 233 -8.99 -32.37 -30.04
N ARG A 234 -10.16 -31.77 -29.82
CA ARG A 234 -11.20 -31.92 -30.82
C ARG A 234 -10.57 -31.26 -32.04
N PRO A 235 -10.21 -32.04 -33.08
CA PRO A 235 -9.76 -31.41 -34.30
C PRO A 235 -10.96 -30.60 -34.77
N ALA A 236 -10.89 -29.30 -34.53
CA ALA A 236 -11.68 -28.36 -35.26
C ALA A 236 -11.37 -28.61 -36.75
N SER A 237 -12.39 -28.43 -37.58
CA SER A 237 -12.35 -28.74 -39.00
C SER A 237 -11.05 -28.26 -39.68
N PRO A 238 -10.60 -28.84 -40.81
CA PRO A 238 -9.27 -28.58 -41.39
C PRO A 238 -8.84 -27.11 -41.60
N GLY A 239 -9.75 -26.13 -41.45
CA GLY A 239 -9.49 -24.68 -41.45
C GLY A 239 -9.17 -24.03 -40.09
N ASP A 240 -9.31 -24.72 -38.95
CA ASP A 240 -9.16 -24.16 -37.59
C ASP A 240 -7.80 -24.47 -36.93
N ARG A 241 -6.73 -24.64 -37.72
CA ARG A 241 -5.37 -24.81 -37.18
C ARG A 241 -4.84 -23.45 -36.70
N GLY A 242 -5.34 -22.98 -35.57
CA GLY A 242 -5.04 -21.65 -34.99
C GLY A 242 -3.60 -21.51 -34.49
N LEU A 243 -2.78 -20.81 -35.28
CA LEU A 243 -1.66 -20.03 -34.78
C LEU A 243 -2.24 -18.72 -34.18
N GLY A 244 -2.91 -18.82 -33.03
CA GLY A 244 -3.87 -17.79 -32.62
C GLY A 244 -3.29 -16.56 -31.92
N ALA A 245 -3.51 -15.38 -32.49
CA ALA A 245 -3.47 -14.10 -31.79
C ALA A 245 -4.78 -13.89 -30.99
N CYS A 246 -4.65 -13.46 -29.74
CA CYS A 246 -5.73 -13.09 -28.83
C CYS A 246 -5.73 -11.55 -28.66
N PHE A 247 -6.90 -10.93 -28.63
CA PHE A 247 -7.06 -9.50 -28.38
C PHE A 247 -7.64 -9.27 -26.99
N GLY A 248 -6.79 -8.78 -26.09
CA GLY A 248 -7.17 -8.42 -24.74
C GLY A 248 -7.24 -6.91 -24.57
N ALA A 249 -8.28 -6.44 -23.87
CA ALA A 249 -8.36 -5.11 -23.32
C ALA A 249 -8.22 -5.15 -21.80
N THR A 250 -7.44 -4.21 -21.27
CA THR A 250 -7.48 -3.79 -19.87
C THR A 250 -7.90 -2.33 -19.82
N CYS A 251 -8.37 -1.83 -18.69
CA CYS A 251 -8.84 -0.44 -18.62
C CYS A 251 -8.53 0.23 -17.29
N ASN A 252 -8.48 1.57 -17.37
CA ASN A 252 -8.49 2.47 -16.23
C ASN A 252 -9.85 3.14 -16.15
N LEU A 253 -10.53 3.01 -15.00
CA LEU A 253 -11.82 3.66 -14.77
C LEU A 253 -11.75 4.61 -13.58
N ASN A 254 -12.28 5.82 -13.76
CA ASN A 254 -12.43 6.79 -12.68
C ASN A 254 -13.73 6.60 -11.89
N GLN A 255 -13.81 5.46 -11.20
CA GLN A 255 -14.98 5.13 -10.38
C GLN A 255 -15.12 6.03 -9.16
N TRP A 256 -16.34 6.09 -8.65
CA TRP A 256 -16.70 6.85 -7.46
C TRP A 256 -17.45 5.92 -6.50
N ALA A 257 -17.01 5.85 -5.25
CA ALA A 257 -17.62 5.01 -4.22
C ALA A 257 -19.14 5.27 -4.14
N MET A 258 -19.91 4.18 -4.28
CA MET A 258 -21.39 4.15 -4.28
C MET A 258 -22.10 4.89 -5.44
N ASP A 259 -21.38 5.44 -6.42
CA ASP A 259 -21.96 6.00 -7.66
C ASP A 259 -22.30 4.87 -8.65
N PHE A 260 -23.21 3.96 -8.27
CA PHE A 260 -23.55 2.78 -9.08
C PHE A 260 -23.90 3.12 -10.53
N ARG A 261 -24.62 4.21 -10.74
CA ARG A 261 -25.00 4.67 -12.07
C ARG A 261 -23.77 5.12 -12.87
N GLY A 262 -22.99 6.07 -12.36
CA GLY A 262 -21.81 6.55 -13.08
C GLY A 262 -20.76 5.44 -13.27
N ASN A 263 -20.63 4.54 -12.29
CA ASN A 263 -19.73 3.40 -12.38
C ASN A 263 -20.16 2.43 -13.48
N LEU A 264 -21.46 2.13 -13.59
CA LEU A 264 -22.01 1.32 -14.67
C LEU A 264 -21.81 1.99 -16.03
N GLU A 265 -22.10 3.29 -16.16
CA GLU A 265 -21.90 4.04 -17.41
C GLU A 265 -20.43 3.95 -17.90
N ARG A 266 -19.45 4.03 -16.99
CA ARG A 266 -18.02 3.87 -17.29
C ARG A 266 -17.65 2.43 -17.68
N ILE A 267 -18.20 1.43 -16.99
CA ILE A 267 -18.01 0.01 -17.34
C ILE A 267 -18.54 -0.25 -18.75
N GLU A 268 -19.78 0.16 -19.05
CA GLU A 268 -20.41 0.00 -20.36
C GLU A 268 -19.61 0.69 -21.47
N ALA A 269 -19.12 1.92 -21.22
CA ALA A 269 -18.27 2.64 -22.15
C ALA A 269 -16.97 1.87 -22.46
N SER A 270 -16.31 1.33 -21.43
CA SER A 270 -15.08 0.56 -21.62
C SER A 270 -15.29 -0.76 -22.39
N ILE A 271 -16.43 -1.43 -22.19
CA ILE A 271 -16.78 -2.65 -22.94
C ILE A 271 -17.04 -2.29 -24.41
N ARG A 272 -17.76 -1.19 -24.66
CA ARG A 272 -18.04 -0.70 -26.02
C ARG A 272 -16.75 -0.37 -26.78
N GLU A 273 -15.81 0.31 -26.14
CA GLU A 273 -14.49 0.61 -26.72
C GLU A 273 -13.65 -0.63 -26.98
N ALA A 274 -13.62 -1.57 -26.02
CA ALA A 274 -12.92 -2.85 -26.20
C ALA A 274 -13.47 -3.63 -27.40
N LYS A 275 -14.81 -3.69 -27.56
CA LYS A 275 -15.44 -4.34 -28.72
C LYS A 275 -15.14 -3.63 -30.03
N ALA A 276 -15.18 -2.29 -30.04
CA ALA A 276 -14.85 -1.49 -31.21
C ALA A 276 -13.39 -1.72 -31.65
N ALA A 277 -12.49 -2.02 -30.71
CA ALA A 277 -11.10 -2.39 -30.98
C ALA A 277 -10.92 -3.88 -31.34
N GLY A 278 -12.00 -4.68 -31.42
CA GLY A 278 -11.95 -6.10 -31.77
C GLY A 278 -11.53 -7.03 -30.62
N CYS A 279 -11.58 -6.57 -29.37
CA CYS A 279 -11.21 -7.39 -28.22
C CYS A 279 -12.25 -8.47 -27.91
N THR A 280 -11.75 -9.66 -27.57
CA THR A 280 -12.53 -10.83 -27.14
C THR A 280 -12.51 -11.00 -25.62
N PHE A 281 -11.65 -10.26 -24.92
CA PHE A 281 -11.56 -10.23 -23.47
C PHE A 281 -11.40 -8.79 -22.97
N ARG A 282 -12.15 -8.43 -21.91
CA ARG A 282 -12.01 -7.15 -21.19
C ARG A 282 -11.92 -7.41 -19.69
N THR A 283 -10.87 -6.90 -19.06
CA THR A 283 -10.75 -6.86 -17.59
C THR A 283 -10.86 -5.42 -17.07
N GLY A 284 -11.64 -5.24 -16.01
CA GLY A 284 -11.82 -3.95 -15.33
C GLY A 284 -11.12 -3.87 -13.97
N PRO A 285 -11.12 -2.70 -13.31
CA PRO A 285 -10.51 -2.53 -12.00
C PRO A 285 -11.17 -3.36 -10.89
N GLU A 286 -10.49 -3.49 -9.77
CA GLU A 286 -11.01 -4.12 -8.56
C GLU A 286 -12.24 -3.37 -8.02
N LEU A 287 -13.31 -4.11 -7.67
CA LEU A 287 -14.57 -3.55 -7.15
C LEU A 287 -15.17 -2.42 -8.00
N GLU A 288 -14.94 -2.43 -9.31
CA GLU A 288 -15.33 -1.34 -10.22
C GLU A 288 -16.83 -1.00 -10.22
N VAL A 289 -17.72 -1.95 -9.88
CA VAL A 289 -19.17 -1.66 -9.83
C VAL A 289 -19.51 -0.72 -8.68
N THR A 290 -18.90 -0.93 -7.51
CA THR A 290 -19.14 -0.13 -6.31
C THR A 290 -18.19 1.06 -6.21
N GLY A 291 -17.00 0.97 -6.80
CA GLY A 291 -15.82 1.74 -6.40
C GLY A 291 -15.10 1.04 -5.24
N TYR A 292 -13.77 1.12 -5.22
CA TYR A 292 -12.95 0.40 -4.25
C TYR A 292 -13.13 0.95 -2.82
N SER A 293 -13.14 2.27 -2.66
CA SER A 293 -13.12 2.92 -1.34
C SER A 293 -14.51 3.16 -0.74
N CYS A 294 -15.43 2.19 -0.85
CA CYS A 294 -16.74 2.26 -0.17
C CYS A 294 -16.63 2.06 1.36
N GLU A 295 -15.52 1.51 1.83
CA GLU A 295 -15.20 1.34 3.26
C GLU A 295 -16.30 0.59 4.03
N ASP A 296 -16.77 1.12 5.16
CA ASP A 296 -17.81 0.50 5.99
C ASP A 296 -19.14 0.32 5.25
N SER A 297 -19.37 1.00 4.13
CA SER A 297 -20.58 0.81 3.30
C SER A 297 -20.64 -0.62 2.71
N PHE A 298 -19.52 -1.34 2.64
CA PHE A 298 -19.52 -2.78 2.29
C PHE A 298 -20.22 -3.67 3.34
N LEU A 299 -20.46 -3.16 4.55
CA LEU A 299 -21.25 -3.84 5.59
C LEU A 299 -22.75 -3.64 5.40
N GLU A 300 -23.16 -2.72 4.53
CA GLU A 300 -24.56 -2.43 4.22
C GLU A 300 -25.07 -3.39 3.14
N ALA A 301 -26.25 -3.98 3.35
CA ALA A 301 -26.85 -4.91 2.40
C ALA A 301 -27.17 -4.24 1.05
N ASP A 302 -27.48 -2.94 1.07
CA ASP A 302 -27.82 -2.15 -0.11
C ASP A 302 -26.65 -2.07 -1.09
N THR A 303 -25.41 -1.99 -0.61
CA THR A 303 -24.21 -2.02 -1.46
C THR A 303 -24.13 -3.30 -2.30
N LEU A 304 -24.46 -4.45 -1.69
CA LEU A 304 -24.53 -5.73 -2.40
C LEU A 304 -25.71 -5.77 -3.38
N ALA A 305 -26.88 -5.27 -2.96
CA ALA A 305 -28.08 -5.26 -3.79
C ALA A 305 -27.88 -4.42 -5.06
N HIS A 306 -27.42 -3.17 -4.91
CA HIS A 306 -27.18 -2.26 -6.03
C HIS A 306 -26.04 -2.72 -6.94
N ALA A 307 -25.04 -3.44 -6.40
CA ALA A 307 -24.02 -4.06 -7.25
C ALA A 307 -24.62 -5.14 -8.17
N TRP A 308 -25.55 -5.96 -7.67
CA TRP A 308 -26.26 -6.94 -8.48
C TRP A 308 -27.28 -6.32 -9.44
N GLU A 309 -27.91 -5.21 -9.06
CA GLU A 309 -28.79 -4.44 -9.97
C GLU A 309 -28.01 -3.83 -11.14
N SER A 310 -26.82 -3.29 -10.87
CA SER A 310 -25.91 -2.77 -11.89
C SER A 310 -25.46 -3.88 -12.84
N LEU A 311 -25.11 -5.05 -12.30
CA LEU A 311 -24.76 -6.22 -13.11
C LEU A 311 -25.95 -6.72 -13.95
N ALA A 312 -27.16 -6.72 -13.40
CA ALA A 312 -28.37 -7.10 -14.12
C ALA A 312 -28.67 -6.14 -15.28
N ALA A 313 -28.48 -4.82 -15.08
CA ALA A 313 -28.60 -3.83 -16.14
C ALA A 313 -27.58 -4.09 -17.28
N LEU A 314 -26.33 -4.39 -16.93
CA LEU A 314 -25.30 -4.75 -17.91
C LEU A 314 -25.67 -6.02 -18.70
N LEU A 315 -26.18 -7.05 -18.02
CA LEU A 315 -26.63 -8.31 -18.64
C LEU A 315 -27.86 -8.16 -19.53
N ALA A 316 -28.71 -7.14 -19.29
CA ALA A 316 -29.87 -6.87 -20.13
C ALA A 316 -29.49 -6.24 -21.48
N SER A 317 -28.31 -5.63 -21.58
CA SER A 317 -27.75 -5.07 -22.81
C SER A 317 -27.09 -6.13 -23.70
N ASP A 318 -26.73 -5.76 -24.94
CA ASP A 318 -25.93 -6.57 -25.86
C ASP A 318 -24.41 -6.40 -25.71
N LEU A 319 -23.98 -5.59 -24.73
CA LEU A 319 -22.57 -5.24 -24.56
C LEU A 319 -21.71 -6.46 -24.26
N THR A 320 -22.22 -7.45 -23.53
CA THR A 320 -21.46 -8.67 -23.18
C THR A 320 -21.49 -9.76 -24.26
N ASP A 321 -22.12 -9.52 -25.43
CA ASP A 321 -22.16 -10.48 -26.53
C ASP A 321 -20.81 -10.54 -27.26
N GLY A 322 -20.28 -11.75 -27.44
CA GLY A 322 -19.04 -12.01 -28.18
C GLY A 322 -17.76 -11.54 -27.49
N ILE A 323 -17.83 -11.14 -26.21
CA ILE A 323 -16.69 -10.69 -25.41
C ILE A 323 -16.80 -11.24 -24.00
N LEU A 324 -15.71 -11.80 -23.49
CA LEU A 324 -15.60 -12.24 -22.10
C LEU A 324 -15.26 -11.03 -21.22
N CYS A 325 -16.16 -10.65 -20.33
CA CYS A 325 -15.98 -9.51 -19.43
C CYS A 325 -15.69 -9.98 -18.00
N ASP A 326 -14.61 -9.46 -17.42
CA ASP A 326 -14.23 -9.67 -16.03
C ASP A 326 -14.56 -8.41 -15.22
N ILE A 327 -15.56 -8.54 -14.32
CA ILE A 327 -16.17 -7.43 -13.57
C ILE A 327 -15.88 -7.54 -12.06
N GLY A 328 -15.40 -6.46 -11.45
CA GLY A 328 -15.14 -6.40 -10.00
C GLY A 328 -16.35 -5.94 -9.18
N MET A 329 -16.82 -6.74 -8.21
CA MET A 329 -17.90 -6.36 -7.28
C MET A 329 -17.88 -7.21 -5.99
N PRO A 330 -18.49 -6.73 -4.88
CA PRO A 330 -18.65 -7.54 -3.69
C PRO A 330 -19.73 -8.62 -3.90
N VAL A 331 -19.50 -9.82 -3.37
CA VAL A 331 -20.47 -10.92 -3.42
C VAL A 331 -20.58 -11.58 -2.06
N MET A 332 -21.81 -11.72 -1.57
CA MET A 332 -22.09 -12.47 -0.35
C MET A 332 -22.41 -13.92 -0.67
N HIS A 333 -21.68 -14.85 -0.07
CA HIS A 333 -21.89 -16.28 -0.18
C HIS A 333 -21.85 -16.93 1.20
N ARG A 334 -22.85 -17.76 1.52
CA ARG A 334 -23.02 -18.38 2.85
C ARG A 334 -22.92 -17.38 4.02
N ASN A 335 -23.50 -16.19 3.84
CA ASN A 335 -23.46 -15.09 4.81
C ASN A 335 -22.05 -14.54 5.09
N VAL A 336 -21.13 -14.74 4.16
CA VAL A 336 -19.77 -14.18 4.19
C VAL A 336 -19.59 -13.29 2.97
N SER A 337 -19.10 -12.08 3.19
CA SER A 337 -18.81 -11.12 2.12
C SER A 337 -17.42 -11.37 1.54
N TYR A 338 -17.33 -11.43 0.22
CA TYR A 338 -16.11 -11.63 -0.53
C TYR A 338 -15.93 -10.50 -1.54
N ASN A 339 -14.68 -10.08 -1.71
CA ASN A 339 -14.27 -9.27 -2.84
C ASN A 339 -14.11 -10.20 -4.05
N CYS A 340 -14.86 -9.97 -5.12
CA CYS A 340 -15.00 -10.92 -6.21
C CYS A 340 -14.77 -10.32 -7.58
N ARG A 341 -14.33 -11.20 -8.47
CA ARG A 341 -14.43 -11.09 -9.91
C ARG A 341 -15.64 -11.89 -10.38
N VAL A 342 -16.50 -11.30 -11.18
CA VAL A 342 -17.69 -11.93 -11.76
C VAL A 342 -17.51 -11.92 -13.28
N VAL A 343 -17.44 -13.12 -13.86
CA VAL A 343 -17.14 -13.29 -15.28
C VAL A 343 -18.44 -13.38 -16.07
N LEU A 344 -18.56 -12.58 -17.11
CA LEU A 344 -19.74 -12.49 -17.97
C LEU A 344 -19.42 -12.86 -19.42
N LEU A 345 -20.37 -13.50 -20.09
CA LEU A 345 -20.30 -13.78 -21.53
C LEU A 345 -21.73 -13.95 -22.08
N ASN A 346 -22.03 -13.31 -23.21
CA ASN A 346 -23.30 -13.48 -23.95
C ASN A 346 -24.54 -13.33 -23.06
N ARG A 347 -24.61 -12.24 -22.28
CA ARG A 347 -25.69 -11.96 -21.31
C ARG A 347 -25.87 -13.02 -20.22
N ARG A 348 -24.82 -13.78 -19.89
CA ARG A 348 -24.83 -14.78 -18.83
C ARG A 348 -23.69 -14.57 -17.86
N VAL A 349 -23.90 -14.96 -16.61
CA VAL A 349 -22.83 -15.07 -15.61
C VAL A 349 -22.15 -16.43 -15.80
N VAL A 350 -20.87 -16.43 -16.11
CA VAL A 350 -20.07 -17.64 -16.32
C VAL A 350 -19.65 -18.24 -14.98
N GLY A 351 -19.27 -17.40 -14.02
CA GLY A 351 -18.88 -17.82 -12.67
C GLY A 351 -18.35 -16.66 -11.83
N VAL A 352 -17.95 -17.00 -10.59
CA VAL A 352 -17.44 -16.04 -9.60
C VAL A 352 -16.06 -16.49 -9.12
N ARG A 353 -15.12 -15.55 -8.99
CA ARG A 353 -13.78 -15.75 -8.42
C ARG A 353 -13.57 -14.80 -7.24
N PRO A 354 -13.69 -15.29 -6.00
CA PRO A 354 -13.38 -14.50 -4.82
C PRO A 354 -11.87 -14.37 -4.61
N LYS A 355 -11.46 -13.23 -4.05
CA LYS A 355 -10.09 -12.86 -3.71
C LYS A 355 -9.56 -13.77 -2.59
N VAL A 356 -8.35 -14.29 -2.78
CA VAL A 356 -7.72 -15.24 -1.83
C VAL A 356 -6.80 -14.56 -0.83
N CYS A 357 -6.25 -13.41 -1.19
CA CYS A 357 -5.35 -12.66 -0.34
C CYS A 357 -5.83 -11.22 -0.22
N LEU A 358 -6.18 -10.80 1.00
CA LEU A 358 -6.72 -9.48 1.26
C LEU A 358 -5.62 -8.53 1.74
N ALA A 359 -5.65 -7.29 1.25
CA ALA A 359 -4.73 -6.23 1.67
C ALA A 359 -5.17 -5.65 3.04
N ASN A 360 -4.24 -5.56 4.00
CA ASN A 360 -4.57 -5.14 5.36
C ASN A 360 -3.42 -4.42 6.09
N ASP A 361 -2.59 -3.70 5.35
CA ASP A 361 -1.56 -2.80 5.87
C ASP A 361 -1.67 -1.40 5.25
N GLY A 362 -0.97 -0.44 5.85
CA GLY A 362 -1.02 0.96 5.40
C GLY A 362 -2.44 1.51 5.39
N ASN A 363 -2.90 1.94 4.20
CA ASN A 363 -4.25 2.46 3.99
C ASN A 363 -5.30 1.35 3.86
N TYR A 364 -4.90 0.12 3.55
CA TYR A 364 -5.77 -0.99 3.21
C TYR A 364 -6.21 -1.76 4.45
N ARG A 365 -7.49 -2.14 4.47
CA ARG A 365 -8.15 -2.82 5.60
C ARG A 365 -9.23 -3.78 5.13
N GLU A 366 -9.01 -4.47 4.02
CA GLU A 366 -10.03 -5.30 3.38
C GLU A 366 -10.62 -6.36 4.31
N MET A 367 -9.82 -6.89 5.26
CA MET A 367 -10.31 -7.87 6.25
C MET A 367 -11.33 -7.29 7.24
N ARG A 368 -11.54 -5.96 7.25
CA ARG A 368 -12.64 -5.33 7.99
C ARG A 368 -14.00 -5.64 7.36
N TYR A 369 -14.06 -5.82 6.04
CA TYR A 369 -15.31 -5.93 5.26
C TYR A 369 -15.45 -7.28 4.56
N PHE A 370 -14.34 -7.89 4.16
CA PHE A 370 -14.30 -9.11 3.37
C PHE A 370 -13.55 -10.23 4.10
N THR A 371 -13.82 -11.47 3.71
CA THR A 371 -13.08 -12.65 4.15
C THR A 371 -12.26 -13.21 2.99
N PRO A 372 -11.00 -13.63 3.18
CA PRO A 372 -10.25 -14.29 2.12
C PRO A 372 -10.91 -15.62 1.74
N TRP A 373 -10.94 -15.93 0.45
CA TRP A 373 -11.37 -17.25 0.01
C TRP A 373 -10.30 -18.29 0.36
N PHE A 374 -10.67 -19.23 1.22
CA PHE A 374 -9.79 -20.34 1.61
C PHE A 374 -10.19 -21.62 0.88
N ILE A 375 -9.27 -22.17 0.11
CA ILE A 375 -9.40 -23.51 -0.45
C ILE A 375 -8.49 -24.42 0.39
N ASP A 376 -9.07 -25.25 1.24
CA ASP A 376 -8.33 -26.25 2.01
C ASP A 376 -7.96 -27.45 1.12
N PRO A 377 -6.67 -27.68 0.81
CA PRO A 377 -6.21 -28.82 0.01
C PRO A 377 -6.50 -30.20 0.62
N THR A 378 -6.82 -30.22 1.91
CA THR A 378 -7.02 -31.45 2.69
C THR A 378 -8.49 -31.74 3.00
N SER A 379 -9.39 -30.80 2.71
CA SER A 379 -10.82 -30.94 2.97
C SER A 379 -11.45 -32.01 2.05
N PRO A 380 -12.34 -32.88 2.57
CA PRO A 380 -13.13 -33.78 1.74
C PRO A 380 -13.94 -32.98 0.70
N GLY A 381 -13.70 -33.23 -0.58
CA GLY A 381 -14.29 -32.45 -1.68
C GLY A 381 -13.40 -31.33 -2.23
N TYR A 382 -12.16 -31.19 -1.75
CA TYR A 382 -11.11 -30.44 -2.47
C TYR A 382 -11.02 -30.99 -3.90
N GLY A 383 -11.21 -30.12 -4.89
CA GLY A 383 -11.35 -30.54 -6.28
C GLY A 383 -12.78 -30.41 -6.86
N ALA A 384 -13.80 -30.12 -6.05
CA ALA A 384 -15.16 -29.87 -6.53
C ALA A 384 -15.41 -28.37 -6.72
N LEU A 385 -16.03 -27.98 -7.84
CA LEU A 385 -16.52 -26.62 -8.03
C LEU A 385 -17.71 -26.35 -7.12
N GLU A 386 -17.56 -25.40 -6.22
CA GLU A 386 -18.65 -24.92 -5.41
C GLU A 386 -19.65 -24.11 -6.25
N GLN A 387 -20.94 -24.20 -5.92
CA GLN A 387 -22.00 -23.48 -6.62
C GLN A 387 -22.43 -22.23 -5.84
N TYR A 388 -22.49 -21.10 -6.53
CA TYR A 388 -23.08 -19.85 -6.08
C TYR A 388 -24.54 -19.74 -6.55
N TYR A 389 -25.45 -19.34 -5.67
CA TYR A 389 -26.85 -19.09 -6.03
C TYR A 389 -27.02 -17.64 -6.47
N LEU A 390 -27.45 -17.45 -7.72
CA LEU A 390 -27.66 -16.11 -8.26
C LEU A 390 -28.88 -15.43 -7.60
N PRO A 391 -28.82 -14.10 -7.39
CA PRO A 391 -29.96 -13.34 -6.85
C PRO A 391 -31.14 -13.35 -7.82
N ARG A 392 -32.35 -13.13 -7.28
CA ARG A 392 -33.61 -13.17 -8.04
C ARG A 392 -33.56 -12.35 -9.34
N ILE A 393 -33.06 -11.12 -9.28
CA ILE A 393 -32.99 -10.20 -10.42
C ILE A 393 -32.20 -10.79 -11.61
N VAL A 394 -31.08 -11.48 -11.33
CA VAL A 394 -30.28 -12.13 -12.38
C VAL A 394 -30.95 -13.43 -12.84
N ARG A 395 -31.55 -14.21 -11.92
CA ARG A 395 -32.24 -15.47 -12.27
C ARG A 395 -33.40 -15.25 -13.22
N GLU A 396 -34.20 -14.21 -12.98
CA GLU A 396 -35.35 -13.86 -13.83
C GLU A 396 -34.89 -13.41 -15.22
N LEU A 397 -33.72 -12.76 -15.32
CA LEU A 397 -33.16 -12.27 -16.58
C LEU A 397 -32.51 -13.38 -17.42
N THR A 398 -31.67 -14.23 -16.80
CA THR A 398 -30.80 -15.17 -17.53
C THR A 398 -31.30 -16.62 -17.51
N GLY A 399 -32.30 -16.92 -16.67
CA GLY A 399 -32.75 -18.28 -16.35
C GLY A 399 -31.73 -19.13 -15.58
N GLN A 400 -30.57 -18.59 -15.21
CA GLN A 400 -29.53 -19.32 -14.49
C GLN A 400 -29.84 -19.34 -13.00
N ARG A 401 -29.97 -20.52 -12.39
CA ARG A 401 -30.19 -20.64 -10.93
C ARG A 401 -28.89 -20.55 -10.13
N THR A 402 -27.83 -21.18 -10.63
CA THR A 402 -26.52 -21.24 -9.98
C THR A 402 -25.40 -21.05 -10.99
N VAL A 403 -24.22 -20.67 -10.50
CA VAL A 403 -22.98 -20.59 -11.27
C VAL A 403 -21.81 -21.12 -10.44
N PRO A 404 -20.76 -21.67 -11.04
CA PRO A 404 -19.62 -22.17 -10.29
C PRO A 404 -18.74 -21.05 -9.71
N ILE A 405 -18.08 -21.34 -8.59
CA ILE A 405 -17.00 -20.55 -8.00
C ILE A 405 -15.68 -21.24 -8.33
N GLY A 406 -14.74 -20.53 -8.96
CA GLY A 406 -13.44 -21.13 -9.29
C GLY A 406 -12.61 -20.34 -10.30
N ILE A 407 -11.68 -21.05 -10.93
CA ILE A 407 -10.79 -20.55 -11.98
C ILE A 407 -11.37 -20.94 -13.34
N PHE A 408 -11.05 -20.21 -14.40
CA PHE A 408 -11.72 -20.35 -15.69
C PHE A 408 -10.77 -20.90 -16.76
N ALA A 409 -11.31 -21.70 -17.66
CA ALA A 409 -10.61 -22.19 -18.84
C ALA A 409 -11.45 -21.93 -20.09
N ALA A 410 -10.91 -21.14 -21.01
CA ALA A 410 -11.44 -20.99 -22.36
C ALA A 410 -10.92 -22.14 -23.24
N LEU A 411 -11.45 -22.28 -24.45
CA LEU A 411 -11.09 -23.36 -25.39
C LEU A 411 -9.60 -23.37 -25.76
N ASP A 412 -8.93 -22.23 -25.69
CA ASP A 412 -7.55 -22.02 -26.16
C ASP A 412 -6.54 -21.64 -25.06
N THR A 413 -7.00 -21.18 -23.90
CA THR A 413 -6.14 -20.81 -22.75
C THR A 413 -6.88 -20.85 -21.41
N ALA A 414 -6.12 -20.96 -20.31
CA ALA A 414 -6.62 -20.76 -18.96
C ALA A 414 -6.56 -19.27 -18.57
N LEU A 415 -7.51 -18.86 -17.72
CA LEU A 415 -7.63 -17.52 -17.17
C LEU A 415 -7.63 -17.60 -15.64
N ALA A 416 -6.78 -16.82 -15.00
CA ALA A 416 -6.86 -16.59 -13.57
C ALA A 416 -6.83 -15.10 -13.28
N PHE A 417 -7.55 -14.73 -12.24
CA PHE A 417 -7.71 -13.37 -11.81
C PHE A 417 -7.12 -13.23 -10.41
N GLU A 418 -6.22 -12.26 -10.27
CA GLU A 418 -5.77 -11.79 -8.97
C GLU A 418 -6.06 -10.30 -8.86
N THR A 419 -6.43 -9.90 -7.66
CA THR A 419 -6.66 -8.52 -7.27
C THR A 419 -5.60 -8.19 -6.22
N CYS A 420 -4.90 -7.08 -6.36
CA CYS A 420 -3.76 -6.76 -5.51
C CYS A 420 -3.65 -5.25 -5.32
N GLU A 421 -3.12 -4.87 -4.16
CA GLU A 421 -2.70 -3.51 -3.86
C GLU A 421 -1.60 -3.09 -4.86
N ALA A 422 -1.88 -2.02 -5.60
CA ALA A 422 -1.04 -1.31 -6.56
C ALA A 422 0.43 -1.77 -6.62
N LEU A 423 0.77 -2.55 -7.64
CA LEU A 423 2.15 -2.87 -7.98
C LEU A 423 2.31 -2.70 -9.49
N LEU A 424 3.25 -1.85 -9.91
CA LEU A 424 3.82 -1.94 -11.25
C LEU A 424 4.44 -3.34 -11.37
N PRO A 425 3.98 -4.22 -12.27
CA PRO A 425 4.63 -5.50 -12.48
C PRO A 425 6.07 -5.20 -12.89
N SER A 426 7.04 -5.46 -12.01
CA SER A 426 8.43 -5.48 -12.45
C SER A 426 8.53 -6.56 -13.55
N GLY A 427 9.31 -6.37 -14.61
CA GLY A 427 9.42 -7.37 -15.71
C GLY A 427 9.84 -8.78 -15.26
N ARG A 428 10.18 -8.97 -13.98
CA ARG A 428 10.32 -10.26 -13.30
C ARG A 428 8.99 -10.93 -12.91
N ALA A 429 7.84 -10.29 -13.13
CA ALA A 429 6.51 -10.74 -12.68
C ALA A 429 6.00 -11.98 -13.42
N ILE A 430 6.64 -12.40 -14.53
CA ILE A 430 6.28 -13.63 -15.23
C ILE A 430 7.50 -14.52 -15.50
N PRO A 431 8.22 -15.03 -14.46
CA PRO A 431 9.39 -15.90 -14.67
C PRO A 431 9.04 -17.18 -15.45
N ALA A 432 7.77 -17.58 -15.46
CA ALA A 432 7.26 -18.80 -16.05
C ALA A 432 6.62 -18.63 -17.46
N GLY A 433 6.61 -17.42 -18.02
CA GLY A 433 5.94 -17.07 -19.27
C GLY A 433 4.41 -17.04 -19.21
N GLY A 434 3.78 -16.16 -19.98
CA GLY A 434 2.34 -15.91 -19.91
C GLY A 434 1.95 -14.52 -20.37
N VAL A 435 0.64 -14.28 -20.43
CA VAL A 435 0.04 -12.96 -20.62
C VAL A 435 -0.43 -12.47 -19.26
N TYR A 436 -0.13 -11.21 -18.91
CA TYR A 436 -0.60 -10.57 -17.70
C TYR A 436 -1.26 -9.25 -18.06
N LEU A 437 -2.56 -9.16 -17.82
CA LEU A 437 -3.35 -7.95 -17.99
C LEU A 437 -3.61 -7.37 -16.60
N TYR A 438 -3.20 -6.12 -16.42
CA TYR A 438 -3.36 -5.37 -15.19
C TYR A 438 -4.32 -4.21 -15.46
N ALA A 439 -5.41 -4.14 -14.70
CA ALA A 439 -6.37 -3.04 -14.69
C ALA A 439 -6.26 -2.32 -13.35
N ASN A 440 -6.33 -0.98 -13.37
CA ASN A 440 -6.34 -0.20 -12.15
C ASN A 440 -7.47 0.83 -12.16
N GLN A 441 -7.92 1.22 -10.99
CA GLN A 441 -8.73 2.43 -10.88
C GLN A 441 -7.86 3.64 -11.22
N LYS A 442 -8.49 4.73 -11.63
CA LYS A 442 -7.83 6.02 -11.88
C LYS A 442 -8.57 7.11 -11.12
N GLY A 443 -7.91 8.17 -10.71
CA GLY A 443 -8.59 9.31 -10.10
C GLY A 443 -8.85 9.14 -8.59
N CYS A 444 -9.70 10.01 -8.04
CA CYS A 444 -10.05 10.01 -6.62
C CYS A 444 -11.48 9.54 -6.38
N ASP A 445 -11.66 8.38 -5.75
CA ASP A 445 -12.96 7.70 -5.64
C ASP A 445 -13.81 8.05 -4.40
N GLY A 446 -13.43 9.09 -3.66
CA GLY A 446 -14.18 9.56 -2.49
C GLY A 446 -13.35 9.75 -1.22
N GLY A 447 -12.02 9.63 -1.30
CA GLY A 447 -11.15 9.72 -0.14
C GLY A 447 -9.83 10.44 -0.38
N ARG A 448 -8.83 10.09 0.42
CA ARG A 448 -7.48 10.69 0.38
C ARG A 448 -6.54 10.06 -0.65
N LEU A 449 -6.94 8.91 -1.18
CA LEU A 449 -6.17 8.18 -2.17
C LEU A 449 -6.48 8.73 -3.57
N TYR A 450 -5.46 8.69 -4.41
CA TYR A 450 -5.56 8.91 -5.83
C TYR A 450 -4.99 7.68 -6.52
N PHE A 451 -5.81 7.03 -7.33
CA PHE A 451 -5.38 5.87 -8.10
C PHE A 451 -4.73 6.36 -9.39
N ASP A 452 -3.54 5.83 -9.67
CA ASP A 452 -2.70 6.31 -10.76
C ASP A 452 -3.22 5.95 -12.15
N GLY A 453 -4.08 4.94 -12.29
CA GLY A 453 -4.54 4.47 -13.59
C GLY A 453 -3.40 3.93 -14.46
N CYS A 454 -2.51 3.09 -13.92
CA CYS A 454 -1.45 2.48 -14.71
C CYS A 454 -1.81 1.08 -15.28
N ALA A 455 -2.96 0.92 -15.95
CA ALA A 455 -3.29 -0.34 -16.62
C ALA A 455 -2.21 -0.76 -17.62
N MET A 456 -1.88 -2.05 -17.66
CA MET A 456 -0.77 -2.58 -18.45
C MET A 456 -1.05 -3.97 -19.01
N ALA A 457 -0.42 -4.27 -20.14
CA ALA A 457 -0.34 -5.62 -20.69
C ALA A 457 1.11 -6.07 -20.78
N TRP A 458 1.39 -7.27 -20.29
CA TRP A 458 2.70 -7.90 -20.31
C TRP A 458 2.63 -9.26 -20.98
N VAL A 459 3.65 -9.60 -21.77
CA VAL A 459 3.80 -10.89 -22.44
C VAL A 459 5.21 -11.41 -22.17
N ASN A 460 5.31 -12.57 -21.51
CA ASN A 460 6.58 -13.23 -21.19
C ASN A 460 7.62 -12.33 -20.48
N GLY A 461 7.17 -11.37 -19.67
CA GLY A 461 8.03 -10.43 -18.94
C GLY A 461 8.33 -9.13 -19.67
N GLU A 462 7.81 -8.94 -20.89
CA GLU A 462 7.93 -7.69 -21.65
C GLU A 462 6.60 -6.92 -21.63
N CYS A 463 6.65 -5.61 -21.39
CA CYS A 463 5.48 -4.75 -21.47
C CYS A 463 5.15 -4.50 -22.96
N VAL A 464 3.90 -4.72 -23.35
CA VAL A 464 3.44 -4.56 -24.74
C VAL A 464 2.39 -3.45 -24.89
N ALA A 465 1.77 -3.03 -23.79
CA ALA A 465 0.89 -1.87 -23.73
C ALA A 465 0.85 -1.30 -22.31
N GLN A 466 0.73 0.02 -22.20
CA GLN A 466 0.62 0.76 -20.94
C GLN A 466 -0.39 1.89 -21.16
N GLY A 467 -1.29 2.11 -20.20
CA GLY A 467 -2.17 3.28 -20.13
C GLY A 467 -1.42 4.52 -19.69
N SER A 468 -2.15 5.59 -19.40
CA SER A 468 -1.60 6.90 -19.07
C SER A 468 -1.60 7.12 -17.55
N PRO A 469 -0.51 6.76 -16.82
CA PRO A 469 -0.48 6.94 -15.38
C PRO A 469 -0.54 8.43 -15.03
N PHE A 470 -1.45 8.79 -14.13
CA PHE A 470 -1.79 10.15 -13.70
C PHE A 470 -2.24 11.12 -14.79
N GLU A 471 -2.02 10.82 -16.06
CA GLU A 471 -2.23 11.67 -17.22
C GLU A 471 -3.65 11.60 -17.76
N GLY A 472 -4.08 12.70 -18.39
CA GLY A 472 -5.44 12.84 -18.90
C GLY A 472 -6.50 12.90 -17.79
N LEU A 473 -7.64 13.48 -18.12
CA LEU A 473 -8.79 13.57 -17.22
C LEU A 473 -9.96 12.69 -17.69
N ASP A 474 -9.77 11.88 -18.75
CA ASP A 474 -10.78 10.92 -19.21
C ASP A 474 -11.11 9.93 -18.08
N GLU A 475 -12.41 9.74 -17.86
CA GLU A 475 -12.93 8.82 -16.85
C GLU A 475 -12.85 7.35 -17.29
N VAL A 476 -12.62 7.11 -18.59
CA VAL A 476 -12.49 5.77 -19.17
C VAL A 476 -11.30 5.76 -20.12
N GLU A 477 -10.33 4.90 -19.86
CA GLU A 477 -9.22 4.64 -20.77
C GLU A 477 -9.09 3.14 -20.99
N VAL A 478 -9.19 2.70 -22.25
CA VAL A 478 -9.04 1.30 -22.65
C VAL A 478 -7.68 1.09 -23.31
N VAL A 479 -6.90 0.18 -22.74
CA VAL A 479 -5.57 -0.22 -23.20
C VAL A 479 -5.70 -1.58 -23.88
N VAL A 480 -5.39 -1.63 -25.17
CA VAL A 480 -5.54 -2.82 -26.00
C VAL A 480 -4.18 -3.46 -26.29
N ALA A 481 -4.11 -4.78 -26.20
CA ALA A 481 -2.96 -5.56 -26.62
C ALA A 481 -3.36 -6.78 -27.46
N THR A 482 -2.66 -6.98 -28.57
CA THR A 482 -2.76 -8.17 -29.40
C THR A 482 -1.62 -9.11 -29.06
N VAL A 483 -1.93 -10.33 -28.63
CA VAL A 483 -0.94 -11.26 -28.07
C VAL A 483 -0.99 -12.61 -28.77
N SER A 484 0.17 -13.13 -29.20
CA SER A 484 0.30 -14.49 -29.73
C SER A 484 0.34 -15.51 -28.60
N LEU A 485 -0.69 -16.36 -28.48
CA LEU A 485 -0.67 -17.48 -27.54
C LEU A 485 0.37 -18.54 -27.93
N SER A 486 0.74 -18.60 -29.21
CA SER A 486 1.81 -19.46 -29.71
C SER A 486 3.17 -19.05 -29.13
N ASP A 487 3.44 -17.76 -28.99
CA ASP A 487 4.70 -17.24 -28.45
C ASP A 487 4.81 -17.59 -26.96
N VAL A 488 3.71 -17.49 -26.22
CA VAL A 488 3.63 -17.95 -24.83
C VAL A 488 3.89 -19.45 -24.74
N ARG A 489 3.28 -20.27 -25.60
CA ARG A 489 3.52 -21.73 -25.62
C ARG A 489 4.97 -22.07 -25.94
N ALA A 490 5.56 -21.41 -26.94
CA ALA A 490 6.96 -21.59 -27.33
C ALA A 490 7.93 -21.16 -26.22
N PHE A 491 7.68 -20.01 -25.59
CA PHE A 491 8.46 -19.53 -24.46
C PHE A 491 8.43 -20.56 -23.32
N ARG A 492 7.24 -21.05 -22.95
CA ARG A 492 7.07 -22.05 -21.90
C ARG A 492 7.77 -23.38 -22.21
N ALA A 493 7.71 -23.83 -23.46
CA ALA A 493 8.38 -25.04 -23.92
C ALA A 493 9.91 -24.94 -23.84
N SER A 494 10.48 -23.72 -23.85
CA SER A 494 11.93 -23.54 -23.73
C SER A 494 12.49 -23.80 -22.32
N PHE A 495 11.63 -23.93 -21.29
CA PHE A 495 12.02 -24.14 -19.89
C PHE A 495 11.61 -25.52 -19.35
N ILE A 496 12.50 -26.52 -19.45
CA ILE A 496 12.24 -27.92 -19.00
C ILE A 496 11.95 -28.04 -17.50
N ALA A 497 12.56 -27.20 -16.65
CA ALA A 497 12.33 -27.22 -15.20
C ALA A 497 10.85 -26.99 -14.83
N ARG A 498 10.10 -26.29 -15.69
CA ARG A 498 8.69 -26.00 -15.51
C ARG A 498 7.81 -27.25 -15.64
N SER A 499 8.03 -28.09 -16.65
CA SER A 499 7.25 -29.32 -16.84
C SER A 499 7.37 -30.27 -15.64
N SER A 500 8.53 -30.28 -14.98
CA SER A 500 8.74 -31.06 -13.75
C SER A 500 7.94 -30.54 -12.56
N GLN A 501 7.75 -29.22 -12.44
CA GLN A 501 7.00 -28.60 -11.34
C GLN A 501 5.49 -28.74 -11.52
N ALA A 502 5.00 -28.59 -12.75
CA ALA A 502 3.60 -28.80 -13.10
C ALA A 502 3.14 -30.24 -12.79
N ALA A 503 3.98 -31.24 -13.05
CA ALA A 503 3.67 -32.64 -12.75
C ALA A 503 3.43 -32.92 -11.26
N SER A 504 4.00 -32.11 -10.35
CA SER A 504 3.83 -32.24 -8.90
C SER A 504 2.75 -31.33 -8.30
N ALA A 505 2.17 -30.40 -9.08
CA ALA A 505 1.15 -29.47 -8.60
C ALA A 505 -0.22 -30.16 -8.46
N ALA A 506 -0.98 -29.85 -7.41
CA ALA A 506 -2.32 -30.41 -7.21
C ALA A 506 -3.30 -29.94 -8.30
N SER A 507 -4.27 -30.78 -8.66
CA SER A 507 -5.29 -30.40 -9.63
C SER A 507 -6.24 -29.36 -9.06
N ILE A 508 -6.53 -28.33 -9.85
CA ILE A 508 -7.36 -27.20 -9.46
C ILE A 508 -8.65 -27.25 -10.29
N PRO A 509 -9.82 -27.17 -9.65
CA PRO A 509 -11.10 -27.17 -10.36
C PRO A 509 -11.22 -25.98 -11.31
N ARG A 510 -11.69 -26.25 -12.53
CA ARG A 510 -11.88 -25.21 -13.56
C ARG A 510 -13.30 -25.17 -14.05
N VAL A 511 -13.77 -23.95 -14.26
CA VAL A 511 -14.98 -23.61 -14.98
C VAL A 511 -14.63 -23.60 -16.46
N GLU A 512 -15.05 -24.64 -17.17
CA GLU A 512 -14.91 -24.72 -18.63
C GLU A 512 -15.87 -23.73 -19.28
N VAL A 513 -15.33 -22.87 -20.15
CA VAL A 513 -16.05 -21.84 -20.89
C VAL A 513 -15.99 -22.20 -22.37
N ASP A 514 -17.17 -22.43 -22.96
CA ASP A 514 -17.30 -22.75 -24.40
C ASP A 514 -17.14 -21.48 -25.26
N PHE A 515 -15.93 -20.93 -25.25
CA PHE A 515 -15.54 -19.71 -25.94
C PHE A 515 -14.04 -19.72 -26.23
N ALA A 516 -13.64 -19.27 -27.41
CA ALA A 516 -12.23 -19.06 -27.75
C ALA A 516 -11.90 -17.57 -27.63
N LEU A 517 -10.77 -17.24 -26.99
CA LEU A 517 -10.30 -15.85 -26.91
C LEU A 517 -9.57 -15.43 -28.20
N THR A 518 -9.09 -16.39 -28.98
CA THR A 518 -8.47 -16.14 -30.28
C THR A 518 -9.52 -15.84 -31.35
N LEU A 519 -9.22 -14.88 -32.22
CA LEU A 519 -10.08 -14.53 -33.34
C LEU A 519 -10.17 -15.68 -34.36
N PRO A 520 -11.17 -15.70 -35.26
CA PRO A 520 -11.16 -16.59 -36.42
C PRO A 520 -9.88 -16.43 -37.26
N TYR A 521 -9.41 -17.52 -37.89
CA TYR A 521 -8.13 -17.54 -38.62
C TYR A 521 -7.98 -16.44 -39.68
N ALA A 522 -9.07 -16.10 -40.39
CA ALA A 522 -9.05 -15.04 -41.40
C ALA A 522 -8.69 -13.67 -40.81
N ASP A 523 -9.21 -13.34 -39.62
CA ASP A 523 -8.99 -12.05 -38.94
C ASP A 523 -7.61 -11.99 -38.25
N GLN A 524 -7.05 -13.15 -37.89
CA GLN A 524 -5.70 -13.25 -37.35
C GLN A 524 -4.64 -12.83 -38.37
N LEU A 525 -4.84 -13.10 -39.66
CA LEU A 525 -3.88 -12.78 -40.72
C LEU A 525 -3.70 -11.26 -40.93
N CYS A 526 -4.70 -10.47 -40.56
CA CYS A 526 -4.67 -9.02 -40.66
C CYS A 526 -4.15 -8.33 -39.38
N SER A 527 -3.76 -9.11 -38.37
CA SER A 527 -3.51 -8.63 -37.02
C SER A 527 -2.09 -8.93 -36.56
N ALA A 528 -1.28 -7.90 -36.36
CA ALA A 528 0.08 -8.06 -35.84
C ALA A 528 0.10 -8.06 -34.30
N PRO A 529 0.89 -8.93 -33.65
CA PRO A 529 1.12 -8.84 -32.20
C PRO A 529 1.68 -7.47 -31.80
N SER A 530 1.24 -6.97 -30.64
CA SER A 530 1.76 -5.74 -30.04
C SER A 530 3.25 -5.85 -29.80
N ARG A 531 3.99 -4.78 -30.13
CA ARG A 531 5.45 -4.76 -29.98
C ARG A 531 5.83 -4.43 -28.53
N PRO A 532 6.85 -5.10 -27.98
CA PRO A 532 7.41 -4.73 -26.68
C PRO A 532 7.85 -3.26 -26.64
N SER A 533 7.59 -2.60 -25.52
CA SER A 533 8.10 -1.26 -25.22
C SER A 533 8.48 -1.16 -23.74
N PRO A 534 9.53 -0.42 -23.39
CA PRO A 534 9.85 -0.18 -21.98
C PRO A 534 8.73 0.64 -21.33
N PRO A 535 8.28 0.28 -20.11
CA PRO A 535 7.32 1.09 -19.38
C PRO A 535 7.85 2.51 -19.19
N ARG A 536 7.00 3.50 -19.46
CA ARG A 536 7.31 4.90 -19.18
C ARG A 536 7.08 5.17 -17.69
N LEU A 537 8.07 5.79 -17.07
CA LEU A 537 8.04 6.20 -15.67
C LEU A 537 8.12 7.72 -15.59
N HIS A 538 7.36 8.28 -14.67
CA HIS A 538 7.43 9.70 -14.32
C HIS A 538 8.58 9.94 -13.34
N SER A 539 9.13 11.15 -13.38
CA SER A 539 9.97 11.66 -12.31
C SER A 539 9.12 12.04 -11.09
N ALA A 540 9.72 12.10 -9.90
CA ALA A 540 9.02 12.49 -8.68
C ALA A 540 8.30 13.85 -8.82
N MET A 541 8.90 14.81 -9.55
CA MET A 541 8.30 16.13 -9.75
C MET A 541 7.08 16.08 -10.68
N GLU A 542 7.10 15.21 -11.69
CA GLU A 542 5.95 14.96 -12.55
C GLU A 542 4.83 14.26 -11.78
N GLU A 543 5.15 13.28 -10.93
CA GLU A 543 4.15 12.63 -10.07
C GLU A 543 3.51 13.62 -9.09
N ILE A 544 4.30 14.50 -8.46
CA ILE A 544 3.78 15.59 -7.61
C ILE A 544 2.93 16.57 -8.43
N ALA A 545 3.29 16.84 -9.68
CA ALA A 545 2.50 17.71 -10.54
C ALA A 545 1.18 17.06 -10.96
N LEU A 546 1.15 15.75 -11.24
CA LEU A 546 0.02 15.06 -11.86
C LEU A 546 -0.92 14.41 -10.83
N GLY A 547 -0.42 13.76 -9.79
CA GLY A 547 -1.26 13.09 -8.79
C GLY A 547 -2.16 14.08 -8.03
N PRO A 548 -1.58 14.98 -7.22
CA PRO A 548 -2.33 16.00 -6.48
C PRO A 548 -3.22 16.90 -7.35
N SER A 549 -2.81 17.27 -8.57
CA SER A 549 -3.64 18.11 -9.45
C SER A 549 -4.87 17.36 -9.99
N GLY A 550 -4.72 16.08 -10.36
CA GLY A 550 -5.86 15.24 -10.73
C GLY A 550 -6.79 15.00 -9.53
N TRP A 551 -6.22 14.81 -8.35
CA TRP A 551 -6.95 14.64 -7.10
C TRP A 551 -7.79 15.87 -6.76
N LEU A 552 -7.23 17.07 -6.92
CA LEU A 552 -7.95 18.33 -6.79
C LEU A 552 -9.13 18.37 -7.78
N TRP A 553 -8.90 18.12 -9.08
CA TRP A 553 -9.97 18.14 -10.09
C TRP A 553 -11.15 17.23 -9.73
N ASP A 554 -10.86 15.99 -9.35
CA ASP A 554 -11.89 15.03 -8.94
C ASP A 554 -12.64 15.49 -7.69
N TYR A 555 -11.95 16.03 -6.68
CA TYR A 555 -12.61 16.60 -5.50
C TYR A 555 -13.52 17.76 -5.86
N LEU A 556 -13.06 18.70 -6.69
CA LEU A 556 -13.82 19.88 -7.06
C LEU A 556 -15.12 19.51 -7.76
N ARG A 557 -15.02 18.68 -8.81
CA ARG A 557 -16.20 18.29 -9.58
C ARG A 557 -17.13 17.36 -8.79
N ARG A 558 -16.62 16.51 -7.90
CA ARG A 558 -17.48 15.57 -7.13
C ARG A 558 -18.13 16.21 -5.91
N SER A 559 -17.49 17.21 -5.30
CA SER A 559 -18.00 17.89 -4.09
C SER A 559 -19.17 18.86 -4.34
N GLY A 560 -19.40 19.25 -5.60
CA GLY A 560 -20.39 20.28 -5.94
C GLY A 560 -19.98 21.71 -5.55
N GLN A 561 -18.71 21.91 -5.17
CA GLN A 561 -18.16 23.21 -4.82
C GLN A 561 -17.74 23.99 -6.07
N ARG A 562 -17.52 25.31 -5.93
CA ARG A 562 -17.23 26.19 -7.07
C ARG A 562 -15.76 26.42 -7.35
N GLY A 563 -14.92 26.11 -6.37
CA GLY A 563 -13.50 26.32 -6.47
C GLY A 563 -12.83 26.17 -5.12
N TYR A 564 -11.71 26.85 -4.99
CA TYR A 564 -10.81 26.79 -3.86
C TYR A 564 -10.58 28.15 -3.26
N PHE A 565 -10.43 28.16 -1.94
CA PHE A 565 -9.89 29.28 -1.20
C PHE A 565 -8.54 28.88 -0.59
N LEU A 566 -7.50 29.65 -0.86
CA LEU A 566 -6.15 29.38 -0.36
C LEU A 566 -5.59 30.60 0.39
N PRO A 567 -5.32 30.47 1.71
CA PRO A 567 -4.48 31.42 2.42
C PRO A 567 -3.06 31.39 1.84
N LEU A 568 -2.70 32.42 1.06
CA LEU A 568 -1.43 32.47 0.34
C LEU A 568 -0.42 33.31 1.13
N SER A 569 0.61 32.67 1.66
CA SER A 569 1.63 33.33 2.49
C SER A 569 2.84 33.86 1.70
N GLY A 570 3.02 33.43 0.45
CA GLY A 570 4.24 33.73 -0.32
C GLY A 570 5.47 32.89 0.07
N GLY A 571 5.28 31.89 0.94
CA GLY A 571 6.25 30.85 1.25
C GLY A 571 6.12 29.62 0.35
N ALA A 572 7.04 28.66 0.50
CA ALA A 572 7.14 27.49 -0.37
C ALA A 572 5.87 26.61 -0.38
N ASP A 573 5.29 26.31 0.79
CA ASP A 573 4.18 25.34 0.86
C ASP A 573 2.90 25.89 0.23
N SER A 574 2.48 27.10 0.62
CA SER A 574 1.27 27.72 0.06
C SER A 574 1.42 28.01 -1.44
N SER A 575 2.63 28.36 -1.90
CA SER A 575 2.93 28.51 -3.32
C SER A 575 2.89 27.18 -4.08
N SER A 576 3.29 26.08 -3.44
CA SER A 576 3.18 24.74 -4.03
C SER A 576 1.72 24.34 -4.21
N THR A 577 0.87 24.57 -3.20
CA THR A 577 -0.58 24.36 -3.30
C THR A 577 -1.20 25.20 -4.42
N ALA A 578 -0.83 26.49 -4.54
CA ALA A 578 -1.29 27.36 -5.62
C ALA A 578 -0.85 26.85 -7.01
N ALA A 579 0.41 26.41 -7.13
CA ALA A 579 0.94 25.83 -8.36
C ALA A 579 0.19 24.55 -8.78
N LEU A 580 -0.19 23.69 -7.84
CA LEU A 580 -0.98 22.48 -8.12
C LEU A 580 -2.38 22.80 -8.67
N VAL A 581 -3.04 23.84 -8.16
CA VAL A 581 -4.33 24.31 -8.70
C VAL A 581 -4.14 24.91 -10.10
N ALA A 582 -3.05 25.63 -10.35
CA ALA A 582 -2.73 26.14 -11.68
C ALA A 582 -2.47 25.00 -12.68
N ILE A 583 -1.69 23.98 -12.29
CA ILE A 583 -1.43 22.79 -13.11
C ILE A 583 -2.71 21.99 -13.35
N MET A 584 -3.61 21.88 -12.36
CA MET A 584 -4.95 21.33 -12.55
C MET A 584 -5.69 22.06 -13.68
N CYS A 585 -5.68 23.39 -13.68
CA CYS A 585 -6.31 24.19 -14.74
C CYS A 585 -5.64 24.00 -16.11
N GLN A 586 -4.30 23.90 -16.16
CA GLN A 586 -3.56 23.60 -17.39
C GLN A 586 -4.03 22.28 -17.99
N ARG A 587 -4.11 21.24 -17.17
CA ARG A 587 -4.57 19.91 -17.58
C ARG A 587 -6.02 19.88 -18.06
N VAL A 588 -6.91 20.63 -17.40
CA VAL A 588 -8.30 20.76 -17.85
C VAL A 588 -8.36 21.34 -19.26
N VAL A 589 -7.61 22.41 -19.53
CA VAL A 589 -7.58 23.03 -20.87
C VAL A 589 -6.87 22.15 -21.89
N GLU A 590 -5.80 21.45 -21.52
CA GLU A 590 -5.14 20.44 -22.36
C GLU A 590 -6.12 19.33 -22.77
N GLU A 591 -6.91 18.80 -21.84
CA GLU A 591 -7.93 17.78 -22.13
C GLU A 591 -9.03 18.32 -23.05
N LEU A 592 -9.46 19.58 -22.86
CA LEU A 592 -10.45 20.22 -23.74
C LEU A 592 -9.94 20.40 -25.18
N GLY A 593 -8.62 20.55 -25.36
CA GLY A 593 -7.97 20.71 -26.66
C GLY A 593 -7.59 19.40 -27.36
N ALA A 594 -7.14 18.39 -26.60
CA ALA A 594 -6.53 17.17 -27.12
C ALA A 594 -7.20 15.85 -26.68
N GLY A 595 -8.18 15.91 -25.78
CA GLY A 595 -8.88 14.73 -25.26
C GLY A 595 -9.81 14.06 -26.28
N SER A 596 -10.28 12.86 -25.93
CA SER A 596 -11.33 12.17 -26.69
C SER A 596 -12.62 13.01 -26.72
N GLU A 597 -13.47 12.86 -27.74
CA GLU A 597 -14.73 13.62 -27.82
C GLU A 597 -15.60 13.43 -26.57
N ARG A 598 -15.65 12.20 -26.04
CA ARG A 598 -16.31 11.90 -24.77
C ARG A 598 -15.69 12.70 -23.62
N SER A 599 -14.36 12.61 -23.47
CA SER A 599 -13.64 13.27 -22.38
C SER A 599 -13.85 14.78 -22.44
N ARG A 600 -13.67 15.38 -23.62
CA ARG A 600 -13.91 16.81 -23.88
C ARG A 600 -15.31 17.24 -23.50
N SER A 601 -16.33 16.50 -23.93
CA SER A 601 -17.72 16.81 -23.59
C SER A 601 -17.97 16.73 -22.08
N ARG A 602 -17.39 15.73 -21.39
CA ARG A 602 -17.57 15.54 -19.95
C ARG A 602 -16.84 16.61 -19.15
N VAL A 603 -15.56 16.86 -19.45
CA VAL A 603 -14.76 17.90 -18.79
C VAL A 603 -15.37 19.28 -19.02
N LEU A 604 -15.86 19.58 -20.23
CA LEU A 604 -16.52 20.85 -20.51
C LEU A 604 -17.81 21.02 -19.69
N ALA A 605 -18.62 19.96 -19.57
CA ALA A 605 -19.81 19.96 -18.73
C ALA A 605 -19.45 20.20 -17.25
N ASP A 606 -18.38 19.57 -16.76
CA ASP A 606 -17.90 19.78 -15.39
C ASP A 606 -17.36 21.20 -15.17
N VAL A 607 -16.59 21.77 -16.11
CA VAL A 607 -16.11 23.15 -16.05
C VAL A 607 -17.29 24.13 -15.96
N ARG A 608 -18.30 23.95 -16.81
CA ARG A 608 -19.50 24.81 -16.82
C ARG A 608 -20.29 24.70 -15.52
N ARG A 609 -20.40 23.49 -14.97
CA ARG A 609 -21.05 23.24 -13.67
C ARG A 609 -20.30 23.88 -12.52
N VAL A 610 -18.99 23.65 -12.40
CA VAL A 610 -18.14 24.19 -11.32
C VAL A 610 -18.15 25.73 -11.36
N THR A 611 -18.01 26.31 -12.54
CA THR A 611 -18.02 27.77 -12.71
C THR A 611 -19.43 28.38 -12.63
N LYS A 612 -20.49 27.56 -12.65
CA LYS A 612 -21.90 27.97 -12.80
C LYS A 612 -22.17 28.83 -14.04
N ARG A 613 -21.48 28.55 -15.15
CA ARG A 613 -21.61 29.32 -16.40
C ARG A 613 -21.89 28.36 -17.55
N ALA A 614 -23.14 28.33 -18.01
CA ALA A 614 -23.60 27.34 -18.99
C ALA A 614 -22.87 27.44 -20.35
N ASP A 615 -22.57 28.65 -20.81
CA ASP A 615 -21.93 28.90 -22.10
C ASP A 615 -20.41 29.10 -22.02
N TYR A 616 -19.83 28.87 -20.84
CA TYR A 616 -18.41 29.08 -20.63
C TYR A 616 -17.58 27.96 -21.24
N THR A 617 -16.60 28.36 -22.02
CA THR A 617 -15.48 27.52 -22.46
C THR A 617 -14.21 28.32 -22.16
N PRO A 618 -13.29 27.79 -21.34
CA PRO A 618 -12.10 28.54 -20.97
C PRO A 618 -11.22 28.80 -22.21
N PRO A 619 -10.86 30.07 -22.51
CA PRO A 619 -9.96 30.38 -23.61
C PRO A 619 -8.53 29.93 -23.30
N ASP A 620 -8.13 30.01 -22.03
CA ASP A 620 -6.86 29.52 -21.51
C ASP A 620 -6.99 29.07 -20.05
N TRP A 621 -5.91 28.47 -19.53
CA TRP A 621 -5.90 27.91 -18.19
C TRP A 621 -5.84 28.96 -17.08
N ARG A 622 -5.37 30.18 -17.35
CA ARG A 622 -5.31 31.29 -16.38
C ARG A 622 -6.70 31.85 -16.16
N ASP A 623 -7.49 31.99 -17.23
CA ASP A 623 -8.89 32.42 -17.16
C ASP A 623 -9.76 31.41 -16.39
N LEU A 624 -9.47 30.10 -16.54
CA LEU A 624 -10.06 29.06 -15.70
C LEU A 624 -9.62 29.21 -14.23
N CYS A 625 -8.32 29.35 -13.97
CA CYS A 625 -7.76 29.53 -12.63
C CYS A 625 -8.41 30.72 -11.90
N GLY A 626 -8.61 31.85 -12.61
CA GLY A 626 -9.30 33.03 -12.11
C GLY A 626 -10.74 32.81 -11.64
N LYS A 627 -11.42 31.76 -12.12
CA LYS A 627 -12.79 31.42 -11.73
C LYS A 627 -12.86 30.35 -10.64
N VAL A 628 -11.81 29.55 -10.47
CA VAL A 628 -11.83 28.41 -9.53
C VAL A 628 -10.87 28.58 -8.36
N LEU A 629 -10.01 29.61 -8.35
CA LEU A 629 -9.08 29.85 -7.25
C LEU A 629 -9.20 31.29 -6.75
N VAL A 630 -9.46 31.42 -5.45
CA VAL A 630 -9.37 32.66 -4.70
C VAL A 630 -8.23 32.55 -3.69
N THR A 631 -7.34 33.53 -3.68
CA THR A 631 -6.21 33.59 -2.75
C THR A 631 -6.32 34.81 -1.86
N CYS A 632 -5.86 34.67 -0.61
CA CYS A 632 -5.82 35.79 0.33
C CYS A 632 -4.49 35.84 1.09
N TYR A 633 -3.79 36.97 1.02
CA TYR A 633 -2.65 37.26 1.89
C TYR A 633 -3.14 37.93 3.17
N MET A 634 -2.91 37.31 4.33
CA MET A 634 -3.40 37.76 5.64
C MET A 634 -2.24 38.29 6.50
N ALA A 635 -1.93 39.57 6.30
CA ALA A 635 -0.78 40.25 6.89
C ALA A 635 -0.96 40.50 8.39
N SER A 636 0.07 40.22 9.18
CA SER A 636 0.20 40.67 10.57
C SER A 636 1.26 41.77 10.70
N GLU A 637 1.40 42.35 11.88
CA GLU A 637 2.38 43.40 12.20
C GLU A 637 3.85 43.01 11.91
N PHE A 638 4.14 41.70 11.88
CA PHE A 638 5.46 41.13 11.56
C PHE A 638 5.64 40.73 10.09
N SER A 639 4.61 40.87 9.26
CA SER A 639 4.64 40.40 7.88
C SER A 639 5.59 41.21 6.99
N GLY A 640 6.45 40.52 6.26
CA GLY A 640 7.45 41.12 5.37
C GLY A 640 6.84 41.72 4.10
N ALA A 641 7.46 42.78 3.58
CA ALA A 641 7.05 43.36 2.29
C ALA A 641 7.34 42.39 1.12
N GLU A 642 8.37 41.55 1.25
CA GLU A 642 8.75 40.61 0.19
C GLU A 642 7.83 39.39 0.11
N THR A 643 7.44 38.77 1.24
CA THR A 643 6.45 37.68 1.24
C THR A 643 5.13 38.10 0.60
N ARG A 644 4.66 39.31 0.93
CA ARG A 644 3.47 39.91 0.31
C ARG A 644 3.64 40.11 -1.20
N ALA A 645 4.78 40.63 -1.63
CA ALA A 645 5.07 40.85 -3.05
C ALA A 645 5.15 39.53 -3.82
N ARG A 646 5.76 38.48 -3.25
CA ARG A 646 5.82 37.13 -3.85
C ARG A 646 4.42 36.53 -4.00
N ALA A 647 3.58 36.63 -2.97
CA ALA A 647 2.21 36.15 -3.01
C ALA A 647 1.38 36.86 -4.10
N ALA A 648 1.47 38.19 -4.18
CA ALA A 648 0.76 38.98 -5.19
C ALA A 648 1.23 38.64 -6.61
N LEU A 649 2.55 38.56 -6.84
CA LEU A 649 3.12 38.22 -8.15
C LEU A 649 2.75 36.80 -8.60
N LEU A 650 2.72 35.83 -7.68
CA LEU A 650 2.25 34.48 -7.98
C LEU A 650 0.77 34.46 -8.37
N ALA A 651 -0.07 35.14 -7.61
CA ALA A 651 -1.49 35.22 -7.92
C ALA A 651 -1.75 35.87 -9.30
N GLU A 652 -1.01 36.93 -9.62
CA GLU A 652 -1.04 37.57 -10.94
C GLU A 652 -0.60 36.60 -12.05
N GLN A 653 0.52 35.89 -11.87
CA GLN A 653 1.05 34.96 -12.88
C GLN A 653 0.12 33.77 -13.15
N ILE A 654 -0.57 33.23 -12.15
CA ILE A 654 -1.53 32.14 -12.35
C ILE A 654 -2.93 32.65 -12.73
N GLY A 655 -3.18 33.96 -12.63
CA GLY A 655 -4.44 34.61 -13.00
C GLY A 655 -5.57 34.44 -11.98
N CYS A 656 -5.26 34.10 -10.72
CA CYS A 656 -6.28 33.87 -9.69
C CYS A 656 -6.76 35.18 -9.06
N LEU A 657 -7.97 35.17 -8.49
CA LEU A 657 -8.45 36.31 -7.72
C LEU A 657 -7.64 36.45 -6.43
N HIS A 658 -7.00 37.60 -6.22
CA HIS A 658 -6.16 37.85 -5.05
C HIS A 658 -6.72 38.97 -4.19
N THR A 659 -6.81 38.74 -2.89
CA THR A 659 -7.13 39.76 -1.89
C THR A 659 -6.02 39.84 -0.84
N SER A 660 -5.85 41.01 -0.24
CA SER A 660 -4.95 41.18 0.89
C SER A 660 -5.68 41.88 2.02
N ILE A 661 -5.63 41.29 3.21
CA ILE A 661 -6.24 41.83 4.42
C ILE A 661 -5.19 41.95 5.52
N SER A 662 -5.33 42.96 6.37
CA SER A 662 -4.59 43.02 7.64
C SER A 662 -5.42 42.34 8.72
N ILE A 663 -4.75 41.55 9.55
CA ILE A 663 -5.31 40.92 10.76
C ILE A 663 -4.71 41.52 12.04
N ASP A 664 -4.17 42.73 11.94
CA ASP A 664 -3.55 43.45 13.06
C ASP A 664 -4.55 43.68 14.20
N GLY A 665 -4.07 43.61 15.43
CA GLY A 665 -4.91 43.75 16.63
C GLY A 665 -5.70 42.50 17.03
N MET A 666 -5.63 41.40 16.28
CA MET A 666 -6.21 40.11 16.70
C MET A 666 -5.27 39.34 17.63
N ARG A 667 -5.74 38.97 18.83
CA ARG A 667 -4.92 38.31 19.89
C ARG A 667 -4.29 36.96 19.49
N SER A 668 -4.83 36.26 18.50
CA SER A 668 -4.31 34.96 18.02
C SER A 668 -4.25 34.94 16.50
N ALA A 669 -3.24 35.61 15.93
CA ALA A 669 -3.06 35.76 14.48
C ALA A 669 -3.26 34.44 13.71
N ALA A 670 -2.67 33.33 14.17
CA ALA A 670 -2.76 32.03 13.49
C ALA A 670 -4.20 31.46 13.38
N ARG A 671 -4.98 31.48 14.46
CA ARG A 671 -6.38 30.98 14.44
C ARG A 671 -7.33 31.97 13.76
N SER A 672 -7.07 33.26 13.90
CA SER A 672 -7.79 34.30 13.20
C SER A 672 -7.70 34.15 11.68
N ARG A 673 -6.53 33.75 11.15
CA ARG A 673 -6.37 33.44 9.72
C ARG A 673 -7.31 32.33 9.26
N MET A 674 -7.45 31.25 10.05
CA MET A 674 -8.39 30.16 9.73
C MET A 674 -9.85 30.65 9.73
N VAL A 675 -10.25 31.42 10.75
CA VAL A 675 -11.62 31.98 10.82
C VAL A 675 -11.92 32.85 9.59
N MET A 676 -10.97 33.71 9.21
CA MET A 676 -11.10 34.56 8.02
C MET A 676 -11.09 33.76 6.72
N ALA A 677 -10.31 32.68 6.66
CA ALA A 677 -10.26 31.79 5.50
C ALA A 677 -11.63 31.16 5.23
N TYR A 678 -12.27 30.58 6.27
CA TYR A 678 -13.60 30.00 6.12
C TYR A 678 -14.68 31.05 5.87
N PHE A 679 -14.60 32.22 6.52
CA PHE A 679 -15.52 33.34 6.26
C PHE A 679 -15.47 33.78 4.79
N MET A 680 -14.27 33.97 4.25
CA MET A 680 -14.06 34.32 2.84
C MET A 680 -14.49 33.18 1.92
N ALA A 681 -14.14 31.93 2.21
CA ALA A 681 -14.50 30.78 1.38
C ALA A 681 -16.02 30.62 1.21
N GLN A 682 -16.80 31.00 2.22
CA GLN A 682 -18.26 30.96 2.19
C GLN A 682 -18.88 32.14 1.46
N LEU A 683 -18.29 33.34 1.53
CA LEU A 683 -18.92 34.58 1.08
C LEU A 683 -18.33 35.16 -0.21
N MET A 684 -17.09 34.85 -0.57
CA MET A 684 -16.44 35.41 -1.76
C MET A 684 -17.24 35.13 -3.04
N PRO A 685 -17.73 33.91 -3.31
CA PRO A 685 -18.58 33.67 -4.49
C PRO A 685 -19.89 34.48 -4.52
N TRP A 686 -20.33 35.01 -3.39
CA TRP A 686 -21.50 35.91 -3.30
C TRP A 686 -21.12 37.38 -3.50
N ALA A 687 -19.89 37.75 -3.15
CA ALA A 687 -19.41 39.12 -3.21
C ALA A 687 -18.76 39.49 -4.56
N THR A 688 -18.19 38.52 -5.27
CA THR A 688 -17.37 38.76 -6.48
C THR A 688 -18.13 38.54 -7.78
N ASP A 689 -19.19 37.74 -7.74
CA ASP A 689 -19.99 37.45 -8.93
C ASP A 689 -20.99 38.59 -9.15
N GLY A 690 -20.81 39.34 -10.24
CA GLY A 690 -21.63 40.50 -10.57
C GLY A 690 -23.02 40.17 -11.15
N ASP A 691 -23.40 38.90 -11.19
CA ASP A 691 -24.68 38.42 -11.72
C ASP A 691 -25.31 37.39 -10.76
N GLU A 692 -26.59 37.60 -10.42
CA GLU A 692 -27.41 36.71 -9.58
C GLU A 692 -27.43 35.26 -10.08
N THR A 693 -27.29 35.02 -11.38
CA THR A 693 -27.29 33.66 -11.96
C THR A 693 -25.99 32.88 -11.68
N THR A 694 -24.88 33.59 -11.47
CA THR A 694 -23.58 33.01 -11.16
C THR A 694 -23.29 33.04 -9.67
N ALA A 695 -23.89 33.98 -8.95
CA ALA A 695 -23.66 34.21 -7.53
C ALA A 695 -23.93 32.97 -6.64
N GLY A 696 -23.13 32.91 -5.58
CA GLY A 696 -23.29 31.95 -4.50
C GLY A 696 -22.69 30.57 -4.74
N GLY A 697 -22.88 29.68 -3.76
CA GLY A 697 -22.04 28.50 -3.56
C GLY A 697 -20.92 28.79 -2.55
N SER A 698 -19.98 27.86 -2.41
CA SER A 698 -18.85 27.97 -1.50
C SER A 698 -17.57 27.42 -2.15
N LEU A 699 -16.44 27.76 -1.53
CA LEU A 699 -15.11 27.31 -1.93
C LEU A 699 -14.58 26.31 -0.90
N LEU A 700 -13.82 25.33 -1.38
CA LEU A 700 -13.06 24.42 -0.52
C LEU A 700 -11.81 25.14 0.01
N VAL A 701 -11.64 25.20 1.32
CA VAL A 701 -10.43 25.75 1.93
C VAL A 701 -9.28 24.77 1.74
N LEU A 702 -8.19 25.23 1.15
CA LEU A 702 -6.98 24.45 0.95
C LEU A 702 -5.96 24.71 2.06
N GLY A 703 -5.44 23.63 2.65
CA GLY A 703 -4.33 23.63 3.57
C GLY A 703 -2.98 23.55 2.84
N SER A 704 -1.92 23.88 3.56
CA SER A 704 -0.55 23.85 3.03
C SER A 704 0.48 23.35 4.06
N ALA A 705 0.07 22.47 4.98
CA ALA A 705 1.02 21.81 5.88
C ALA A 705 1.68 20.64 5.13
N ASN A 706 3.01 20.50 5.19
CA ASN A 706 3.70 19.34 4.59
C ASN A 706 3.82 18.17 5.58
N VAL A 707 4.27 17.01 5.08
CA VAL A 707 4.32 15.76 5.85
C VAL A 707 5.30 15.83 7.05
N ASP A 708 6.38 16.60 6.92
CA ASP A 708 7.44 16.70 7.93
C ASP A 708 7.01 17.56 9.12
N GLU A 709 6.38 18.70 8.85
CA GLU A 709 5.74 19.54 9.86
C GLU A 709 4.60 18.80 10.57
N ALA A 710 3.81 18.03 9.82
CA ALA A 710 2.77 17.18 10.36
C ALA A 710 3.36 16.12 11.31
N LEU A 711 4.45 15.45 10.91
CA LEU A 711 5.15 14.42 11.68
C LEU A 711 5.72 14.98 12.99
N ARG A 712 6.36 16.14 12.92
CA ARG A 712 6.95 16.83 14.07
C ARG A 712 5.92 17.52 14.95
N GLY A 713 4.74 17.80 14.40
CA GLY A 713 3.68 18.59 15.02
C GLY A 713 3.99 20.08 15.11
N TYR A 714 4.77 20.60 14.15
CA TYR A 714 5.20 22.00 14.06
C TYR A 714 4.16 22.83 13.30
N TYR A 715 2.99 23.00 13.93
CA TYR A 715 1.90 23.86 13.47
C TYR A 715 0.99 24.19 14.66
N THR A 716 0.19 25.25 14.56
CA THR A 716 -0.75 25.60 15.62
C THR A 716 -2.04 24.81 15.43
N LYS A 717 -2.49 24.10 16.47
CA LYS A 717 -3.75 23.35 16.37
C LYS A 717 -4.91 24.32 16.09
N TYR A 718 -5.62 24.07 14.98
CA TYR A 718 -6.71 24.88 14.42
C TYR A 718 -6.29 26.25 13.85
N ASP A 719 -5.07 26.38 13.33
CA ASP A 719 -4.73 27.44 12.38
C ASP A 719 -5.07 27.02 10.93
N CYS A 720 -4.48 27.66 9.92
CA CYS A 720 -4.67 27.29 8.51
C CYS A 720 -4.15 25.89 8.13
N SER A 721 -3.53 25.14 9.04
CA SER A 721 -3.30 23.70 8.90
C SER A 721 -4.62 22.91 8.99
N ALA A 722 -5.67 23.50 9.55
CA ALA A 722 -7.04 23.00 9.56
C ALA A 722 -7.84 23.69 8.45
N ALA A 723 -7.91 22.99 7.33
CA ALA A 723 -8.65 23.28 6.11
C ALA A 723 -9.52 22.08 5.71
N ASP A 724 -10.21 22.18 4.56
CA ASP A 724 -11.05 21.08 4.05
C ASP A 724 -10.21 19.98 3.39
N LEU A 725 -9.21 20.38 2.58
CA LEU A 725 -8.31 19.48 1.86
C LEU A 725 -6.87 19.99 1.92
N ASN A 726 -5.89 19.09 1.90
CA ASN A 726 -4.48 19.44 1.82
C ASN A 726 -3.75 18.63 0.74
N PRO A 727 -3.49 19.21 -0.46
CA PRO A 727 -2.89 18.46 -1.57
C PRO A 727 -1.40 18.16 -1.38
N ILE A 728 -0.72 18.84 -0.45
CA ILE A 728 0.72 18.65 -0.18
C ILE A 728 1.02 17.98 1.16
N GLY A 729 -0.01 17.65 1.97
CA GLY A 729 0.19 17.07 3.30
C GLY A 729 0.83 15.69 3.33
N GLY A 730 0.88 15.01 2.18
CA GLY A 730 1.62 13.78 2.00
C GLY A 730 3.00 13.95 1.38
N VAL A 731 3.48 15.17 1.09
CA VAL A 731 4.75 15.44 0.38
C VAL A 731 5.76 16.05 1.34
N ASN A 732 7.03 15.67 1.19
CA ASN A 732 8.14 16.16 2.01
C ASN A 732 8.63 17.54 1.57
N LYS A 733 9.24 18.31 2.50
CA LYS A 733 9.63 19.70 2.24
C LYS A 733 10.68 19.82 1.12
N ARG A 734 11.60 18.87 1.04
CA ARG A 734 12.68 18.85 0.04
C ARG A 734 12.10 18.71 -1.37
N ASP A 735 11.15 17.81 -1.54
CA ASP A 735 10.50 17.58 -2.83
C ASP A 735 9.56 18.73 -3.19
N LEU A 736 8.94 19.41 -2.22
CA LEU A 736 8.20 20.64 -2.50
C LEU A 736 9.11 21.75 -3.05
N LYS A 737 10.30 21.93 -2.48
CA LYS A 737 11.27 22.90 -3.03
C LYS A 737 11.71 22.54 -4.45
N ALA A 738 12.07 21.27 -4.68
CA ALA A 738 12.42 20.79 -6.01
C ALA A 738 11.25 20.93 -7.01
N PHE A 739 10.01 20.73 -6.54
CA PHE A 739 8.80 20.88 -7.34
C PHE A 739 8.57 22.33 -7.76
N LEU A 740 8.80 23.31 -6.88
CA LEU A 740 8.68 24.72 -7.21
C LEU A 740 9.67 25.14 -8.31
N GLU A 741 10.93 24.70 -8.23
CA GLU A 741 11.95 24.94 -9.25
C GLU A 741 11.57 24.29 -10.59
N TRP A 742 11.10 23.04 -10.53
CA TRP A 742 10.64 22.30 -11.70
C TRP A 742 9.41 22.96 -12.34
N ALA A 743 8.38 23.28 -11.56
CA ALA A 743 7.15 23.89 -12.06
C ALA A 743 7.37 25.31 -12.60
N GLY A 744 8.29 26.06 -12.00
CA GLY A 744 8.68 27.38 -12.51
C GLY A 744 9.24 27.34 -13.93
N ARG A 745 9.97 26.27 -14.26
CA ARG A 745 10.58 26.04 -15.58
C ARG A 745 9.66 25.31 -16.55
N GLU A 746 9.14 24.15 -16.16
CA GLU A 746 8.42 23.24 -17.04
C GLU A 746 6.93 23.59 -17.21
N ARG A 747 6.34 24.34 -16.25
CA ARG A 747 4.92 24.75 -16.28
C ARG A 747 4.71 26.25 -16.48
N GLY A 748 5.79 27.00 -16.72
CA GLY A 748 5.74 28.42 -17.08
C GLY A 748 5.34 29.37 -15.94
N ILE A 749 5.50 28.98 -14.67
CA ILE A 749 5.16 29.80 -13.49
C ILE A 749 6.44 30.37 -12.86
N GLY A 750 7.12 31.26 -13.58
CA GLY A 750 8.51 31.65 -13.28
C GLY A 750 8.79 32.24 -11.88
N VAL A 751 7.78 32.79 -11.18
CA VAL A 751 7.97 33.28 -9.81
C VAL A 751 8.29 32.16 -8.82
N LEU A 752 7.90 30.92 -9.09
CA LEU A 752 8.11 29.79 -8.17
C LEU A 752 9.59 29.52 -7.90
N ALA A 753 10.47 29.76 -8.88
CA ALA A 753 11.92 29.66 -8.67
C ALA A 753 12.41 30.65 -7.60
N ARG A 754 11.89 31.89 -7.61
CA ARG A 754 12.22 32.88 -6.58
C ARG A 754 11.68 32.50 -5.21
N VAL A 755 10.53 31.82 -5.16
CA VAL A 755 9.98 31.29 -3.90
C VAL A 755 10.82 30.15 -3.35
N ALA A 756 11.31 29.25 -4.21
CA ALA A 756 12.21 28.16 -3.80
C ALA A 756 13.55 28.66 -3.23
N ASP A 757 14.08 29.77 -3.74
CA ASP A 757 15.32 30.38 -3.28
C ASP A 757 15.18 31.17 -1.96
N ALA A 758 13.96 31.54 -1.58
CA ALA A 758 13.73 32.30 -0.35
C ALA A 758 13.99 31.44 0.90
N PRO A 759 14.57 32.02 1.98
CA PRO A 759 14.79 31.30 3.22
C PRO A 759 13.45 30.93 3.90
N PRO A 760 13.29 29.70 4.41
CA PRO A 760 12.08 29.31 5.15
C PRO A 760 12.04 30.02 6.51
N SER A 761 11.08 30.92 6.71
CA SER A 761 10.89 31.63 7.97
C SER A 761 9.42 31.87 8.31
N ALA A 762 9.08 31.83 9.61
CA ALA A 762 7.76 32.09 10.13
C ALA A 762 7.65 33.52 10.71
N GLU A 763 6.99 34.42 9.99
CA GLU A 763 6.81 35.84 10.35
C GLU A 763 5.74 36.06 11.45
N LEU A 764 5.87 35.41 12.62
CA LEU A 764 4.91 35.50 13.72
C LEU A 764 5.43 36.26 14.95
N THR A 765 6.75 36.33 15.15
CA THR A 765 7.38 36.98 16.32
C THR A 765 8.61 37.83 15.97
N GLY A 766 8.85 38.09 14.68
CA GLY A 766 9.98 38.89 14.17
C GLY A 766 9.91 39.10 12.65
N ALA A 767 10.79 39.95 12.12
CA ALA A 767 10.90 40.22 10.67
C ALA A 767 11.40 39.00 9.89
N GLU A 768 11.24 39.01 8.56
CA GLU A 768 11.69 37.95 7.64
C GLU A 768 13.17 37.59 7.89
N GLY A 769 13.47 36.30 8.05
CA GLY A 769 14.81 35.79 8.36
C GLY A 769 15.27 35.87 9.83
N ALA A 770 14.44 36.39 10.75
CA ALA A 770 14.77 36.43 12.18
C ALA A 770 14.55 35.09 12.92
N GLN A 771 13.78 34.17 12.32
CA GLN A 771 13.43 32.87 12.90
C GLN A 771 13.29 31.84 11.78
N LEU A 772 14.25 30.92 11.67
CA LEU A 772 14.23 29.83 10.68
C LEU A 772 13.51 28.61 11.27
N ASP A 773 12.63 28.00 10.47
CA ASP A 773 11.78 26.88 10.91
C ASP A 773 12.61 25.70 11.48
N GLU A 774 13.74 25.39 10.85
CA GLU A 774 14.63 24.29 11.27
C GLU A 774 15.34 24.55 12.61
N GLU A 775 15.70 25.81 12.89
CA GLU A 775 16.31 26.22 14.16
C GLU A 775 15.30 26.11 15.30
N ASP A 776 14.07 26.52 15.02
CA ASP A 776 12.92 26.44 15.91
C ASP A 776 12.52 25.01 16.26
N MET A 777 12.48 24.15 15.25
CA MET A 777 12.21 22.72 15.42
C MET A 777 13.37 21.99 16.11
N GLY A 778 14.59 22.54 15.98
CA GLY A 778 15.85 21.93 16.38
C GLY A 778 16.19 20.71 15.54
N MET A 779 15.73 20.68 14.28
CA MET A 779 15.89 19.58 13.32
C MET A 779 15.78 20.13 11.90
N SER A 780 16.68 19.70 11.01
CA SER A 780 16.51 19.98 9.59
C SER A 780 15.45 19.07 8.97
N TYR A 781 14.91 19.45 7.82
CA TYR A 781 13.95 18.62 7.09
C TYR A 781 14.57 17.29 6.63
N ASP A 782 15.86 17.27 6.26
CA ASP A 782 16.58 16.02 5.94
C ASP A 782 16.69 15.08 7.16
N GLU A 783 16.92 15.63 8.35
CA GLU A 783 16.92 14.86 9.59
C GLU A 783 15.53 14.31 9.92
N LEU A 784 14.48 15.13 9.76
CA LEU A 784 13.08 14.75 10.00
C LEU A 784 12.62 13.63 9.06
N ALA A 785 12.94 13.72 7.76
CA ALA A 785 12.61 12.68 6.79
C ALA A 785 13.29 11.35 7.16
N ALA A 786 14.58 11.37 7.55
CA ALA A 786 15.29 10.16 7.98
C ALA A 786 14.69 9.54 9.25
N LEU A 787 14.32 10.38 10.23
CA LEU A 787 13.65 9.96 11.46
C LEU A 787 12.26 9.37 11.16
N GLY A 788 11.47 10.01 10.30
CA GLY A 788 10.17 9.55 9.83
C GLY A 788 10.25 8.21 9.12
N TYR A 789 11.24 8.06 8.23
CA TYR A 789 11.51 6.81 7.52
C TYR A 789 11.85 5.66 8.48
N CYS A 790 12.79 5.86 9.41
CA CYS A 790 13.11 4.85 10.41
C CYS A 790 11.89 4.47 11.26
N ARG A 791 11.10 5.45 11.69
CA ARG A 791 9.90 5.25 12.52
C ARG A 791 8.82 4.46 11.79
N LYS A 792 8.47 4.84 10.56
CA LYS A 792 7.28 4.34 9.87
C LYS A 792 7.60 3.20 8.91
N VAL A 793 8.55 3.40 7.99
CA VAL A 793 8.90 2.39 6.97
C VAL A 793 9.66 1.25 7.61
N GLU A 794 10.67 1.57 8.42
CA GLU A 794 11.49 0.55 9.06
C GLU A 794 11.00 0.11 10.44
N ARG A 795 9.85 0.63 10.87
CA ARG A 795 9.14 0.25 12.10
C ARG A 795 10.01 0.31 13.36
N CYS A 796 10.92 1.29 13.42
CA CYS A 796 11.83 1.45 14.55
C CYS A 796 11.14 2.18 15.71
N GLY A 797 11.51 1.81 16.94
CA GLY A 797 11.30 2.61 18.15
C GLY A 797 12.53 3.46 18.46
N PRO A 798 12.59 4.14 19.62
CA PRO A 798 13.69 5.08 19.92
C PRO A 798 15.08 4.45 19.82
N LEU A 799 15.33 3.34 20.51
CA LEU A 799 16.65 2.69 20.52
C LEU A 799 17.07 2.18 19.13
N SER A 800 16.19 1.51 18.40
CA SER A 800 16.53 1.01 17.06
C SER A 800 16.70 2.14 16.05
N THR A 801 16.00 3.26 16.22
CA THR A 801 16.23 4.49 15.43
C THR A 801 17.62 5.04 15.70
N PHE A 802 18.02 5.16 16.98
CA PHE A 802 19.36 5.61 17.36
C PHE A 802 20.46 4.73 16.75
N LEU A 803 20.38 3.40 16.92
CA LEU A 803 21.40 2.49 16.42
C LEU A 803 21.58 2.60 14.90
N LYS A 804 20.48 2.75 14.16
CA LYS A 804 20.51 2.89 12.71
C LYS A 804 21.03 4.24 12.24
N LEU A 805 20.53 5.33 12.83
CA LEU A 805 20.91 6.68 12.43
C LEU A 805 22.35 6.99 12.83
N ARG A 806 22.84 6.43 13.95
CA ARG A 806 24.26 6.49 14.31
C ARG A 806 25.14 5.96 13.19
N ASP A 807 24.79 4.80 12.62
CA ASP A 807 25.58 4.20 11.53
C ASP A 807 25.38 4.95 10.19
N ARG A 808 24.18 5.46 9.90
CA ARG A 808 23.88 6.19 8.65
C ARG A 808 24.45 7.60 8.59
N TRP A 809 24.50 8.28 9.72
CA TRP A 809 25.01 9.65 9.83
C TRP A 809 26.50 9.69 10.19
N ALA A 810 27.17 8.54 10.24
CA ALA A 810 28.62 8.44 10.42
C ALA A 810 29.43 8.90 9.18
N ASP A 811 28.80 9.61 8.25
CA ASP A 811 29.39 10.14 7.02
C ASP A 811 30.03 11.54 7.20
N GLY A 812 30.07 12.05 8.43
CA GLY A 812 30.68 13.34 8.76
C GLY A 812 29.76 14.54 8.55
N ARG A 813 28.45 14.32 8.32
CA ARG A 813 27.47 15.40 8.23
C ARG A 813 27.36 16.17 9.55
N ALA A 814 27.09 17.48 9.44
CA ALA A 814 26.71 18.28 10.60
C ALA A 814 25.26 17.96 11.01
N LEU A 815 25.02 17.82 12.31
CA LEU A 815 23.67 17.66 12.87
C LEU A 815 23.21 18.98 13.46
N THR A 816 21.93 19.29 13.32
CA THR A 816 21.39 20.54 13.89
C THR A 816 21.44 20.50 15.42
N PRO A 817 21.66 21.63 16.12
CA PRO A 817 21.68 21.65 17.58
C PRO A 817 20.35 21.23 18.22
N SER A 818 20.41 20.63 19.41
CA SER A 818 19.20 20.30 20.19
C SER A 818 18.59 21.56 20.79
N ILE A 819 17.26 21.69 20.69
CA ILE A 819 16.52 22.74 21.39
C ILE A 819 16.20 22.39 22.84
N ARG A 820 16.31 21.12 23.24
CA ARG A 820 16.02 20.62 24.61
C ARG A 820 17.27 20.50 25.47
N ALA A 821 18.45 20.32 24.87
CA ALA A 821 19.72 20.16 25.57
C ALA A 821 20.72 21.22 25.09
N ARG A 822 20.84 22.32 25.84
CA ARG A 822 21.70 23.48 25.54
C ARG A 822 22.68 23.77 26.68
N GLY A 823 23.70 24.59 26.39
CA GLY A 823 24.69 25.01 27.38
C GLY A 823 25.49 23.82 27.92
N ALA A 824 25.63 23.70 29.24
CA ALA A 824 26.35 22.61 29.88
C ALA A 824 25.74 21.21 29.63
N ALA A 825 24.47 21.14 29.19
CA ALA A 825 23.80 19.89 28.85
C ALA A 825 23.88 19.54 27.36
N ALA A 826 24.54 20.36 26.53
CA ALA A 826 24.64 20.12 25.10
C ALA A 826 25.47 18.85 24.81
N PRO A 827 25.02 17.98 23.87
CA PRO A 827 25.78 16.78 23.50
C PRO A 827 27.10 17.15 22.85
N VAL A 828 28.20 16.50 23.26
CA VAL A 828 29.56 16.83 22.81
C VAL A 828 30.00 15.85 21.73
N THR A 829 29.84 14.55 21.97
CA THR A 829 30.26 13.52 21.01
C THR A 829 29.22 13.28 19.93
N PHE A 830 29.63 12.74 18.78
CA PHE A 830 28.71 12.38 17.71
C PHE A 830 27.59 11.43 18.19
N ASP A 831 27.94 10.38 18.94
CA ASP A 831 26.96 9.42 19.45
C ASP A 831 25.95 10.08 20.40
N GLU A 832 26.39 11.05 21.23
CA GLU A 832 25.49 11.87 22.07
C GLU A 832 24.58 12.77 21.25
N GLN A 833 25.10 13.37 20.18
CA GLN A 833 24.32 14.25 19.30
C GLN A 833 23.20 13.46 18.61
N VAL A 834 23.51 12.28 18.07
CA VAL A 834 22.50 11.39 17.47
C VAL A 834 21.49 10.93 18.52
N ALA A 835 21.96 10.51 19.70
CA ALA A 835 21.08 10.09 20.79
C ALA A 835 20.10 11.20 21.21
N GLN A 836 20.60 12.42 21.41
CA GLN A 836 19.77 13.56 21.79
C GLN A 836 18.77 13.92 20.68
N LYS A 837 19.19 13.87 19.41
CA LYS A 837 18.31 14.10 18.25
C LYS A 837 17.12 13.13 18.25
N VAL A 838 17.39 11.84 18.41
CA VAL A 838 16.35 10.81 18.46
C VAL A 838 15.43 11.03 19.66
N LYS A 839 15.97 11.33 20.84
CA LYS A 839 15.17 11.63 22.04
C LYS A 839 14.24 12.82 21.83
N ASP A 840 14.75 13.89 21.22
CA ASP A 840 13.96 15.09 20.93
C ASP A 840 12.83 14.78 19.94
N PHE A 841 13.13 14.03 18.88
CA PHE A 841 12.13 13.64 17.89
C PHE A 841 10.97 12.87 18.53
N TYR A 842 11.27 11.80 19.28
CA TYR A 842 10.23 10.99 19.91
C TYR A 842 9.46 11.75 20.98
N PHE A 843 10.12 12.60 21.77
CA PHE A 843 9.45 13.46 22.74
C PHE A 843 8.42 14.37 22.06
N TYR A 844 8.84 15.09 21.03
CA TYR A 844 7.98 16.04 20.34
C TYR A 844 6.87 15.38 19.52
N HIS A 845 7.20 14.29 18.83
CA HIS A 845 6.21 13.46 18.16
C HIS A 845 5.13 12.98 19.15
N ALA A 846 5.51 12.54 20.35
CA ALA A 846 4.56 12.08 21.37
C ALA A 846 3.68 13.22 21.90
N ILE A 847 4.24 14.35 22.32
CA ILE A 847 3.43 15.45 22.89
C ILE A 847 2.54 16.11 21.84
N ASN A 848 2.94 16.12 20.57
CA ASN A 848 2.16 16.74 19.49
C ASN A 848 1.24 15.77 18.76
N ARG A 849 1.25 14.47 19.08
CA ARG A 849 0.45 13.47 18.34
C ARG A 849 -1.05 13.79 18.34
N HIS A 850 -1.55 14.39 19.42
CA HIS A 850 -2.94 14.85 19.54
C HIS A 850 -3.36 15.89 18.48
N LYS A 851 -2.42 16.53 17.76
CA LYS A 851 -2.74 17.44 16.66
C LYS A 851 -3.13 16.67 15.39
N MET A 852 -2.49 15.52 15.15
CA MET A 852 -2.72 14.68 13.96
C MET A 852 -4.12 14.07 13.91
N THR A 853 -4.78 13.88 15.06
CA THR A 853 -6.13 13.31 15.12
C THR A 853 -7.19 14.24 14.49
N THR A 854 -6.86 15.52 14.30
CA THR A 854 -7.75 16.55 13.75
C THR A 854 -7.08 17.32 12.62
N LEU A 855 -5.98 16.82 12.07
CA LEU A 855 -5.34 17.45 10.92
C LEU A 855 -6.17 17.18 9.67
N THR A 856 -6.18 18.15 8.75
CA THR A 856 -6.88 18.08 7.47
C THR A 856 -6.51 16.82 6.68
N PRO A 857 -7.50 16.15 6.05
CA PRO A 857 -7.23 15.04 5.16
C PRO A 857 -6.34 15.49 3.99
N SER A 858 -5.26 14.74 3.76
CA SER A 858 -4.27 15.07 2.74
C SER A 858 -4.18 14.01 1.66
N TYR A 859 -3.81 14.42 0.46
CA TYR A 859 -3.33 13.51 -0.59
C TYR A 859 -2.25 12.59 -0.02
N HIS A 860 -2.31 11.30 -0.35
CA HIS A 860 -1.31 10.32 0.08
C HIS A 860 -0.19 10.20 -0.96
N ALA A 861 1.05 10.53 -0.58
CA ALA A 861 2.23 10.35 -1.42
C ALA A 861 3.32 9.56 -0.68
N GLU A 862 3.75 10.06 0.48
CA GLU A 862 4.87 9.47 1.23
C GLU A 862 4.50 8.21 2.03
N SER A 863 5.35 7.19 1.90
CA SER A 863 5.23 5.92 2.64
C SER A 863 5.51 6.06 4.15
N TYR A 864 5.92 7.24 4.62
CA TYR A 864 6.09 7.53 6.04
C TYR A 864 5.07 8.53 6.61
N SER A 865 3.97 8.80 5.89
CA SER A 865 2.92 9.72 6.32
C SER A 865 2.47 9.47 7.77
N PRO A 866 2.29 10.53 8.59
CA PRO A 866 1.81 10.41 9.96
C PRO A 866 0.28 10.39 10.08
N ASP A 867 -0.49 10.33 8.98
CA ASP A 867 -1.96 10.36 9.00
C ASP A 867 -2.56 9.33 9.96
N ASP A 868 -3.38 9.80 10.90
CA ASP A 868 -3.95 8.97 11.96
C ASP A 868 -5.27 8.30 11.56
N ASN A 869 -5.93 8.77 10.50
CA ASN A 869 -7.26 8.29 10.11
C ASN A 869 -7.22 6.93 9.40
N ARG A 870 -6.16 6.68 8.61
CA ARG A 870 -6.03 5.48 7.79
C ARG A 870 -4.65 4.86 7.89
N PHE A 871 -3.60 5.62 7.62
CA PHE A 871 -2.29 5.04 7.31
C PHE A 871 -1.45 4.67 8.55
N ASP A 872 -1.49 5.48 9.60
CA ASP A 872 -0.58 5.39 10.75
C ASP A 872 -1.31 5.46 12.08
N LEU A 873 -2.09 4.42 12.39
CA LEU A 873 -2.80 4.33 13.67
C LEU A 873 -1.82 4.27 14.84
N ARG A 874 -1.88 5.26 15.73
CA ARG A 874 -1.03 5.35 16.94
C ARG A 874 -1.83 5.90 18.12
N PRO A 875 -1.46 5.58 19.37
CA PRO A 875 -2.02 6.29 20.52
C PRO A 875 -1.72 7.79 20.42
N PHE A 876 -2.68 8.64 20.70
CA PHE A 876 -2.44 10.10 20.79
C PHE A 876 -2.12 10.56 22.22
N LEU A 877 -2.37 9.70 23.22
CA LEU A 877 -1.94 9.87 24.59
C LEU A 877 -0.77 8.89 24.86
N GLN A 878 0.46 9.41 24.80
CA GLN A 878 1.69 8.63 24.97
C GLN A 878 2.48 9.12 26.19
N ASN A 879 3.26 8.24 26.83
CA ASN A 879 4.29 8.69 27.78
C ASN A 879 5.45 9.30 27.00
N ALA A 880 5.49 10.62 26.92
CA ALA A 880 6.52 11.36 26.18
C ALA A 880 7.93 11.28 26.81
N ARG A 881 8.08 10.75 28.04
CA ARG A 881 9.39 10.59 28.67
C ARG A 881 10.17 9.39 28.14
N PHE A 882 9.47 8.37 27.64
CA PHE A 882 10.08 7.13 27.14
C PHE A 882 11.17 6.58 28.08
N ASP A 883 10.88 6.53 29.39
CA ASP A 883 11.90 6.36 30.45
C ASP A 883 12.83 5.16 30.19
N GLU A 884 12.27 4.00 29.86
CA GLU A 884 13.05 2.78 29.56
C GLU A 884 13.82 2.87 28.24
N GLN A 885 13.19 3.40 27.19
CA GLN A 885 13.81 3.46 25.87
C GLN A 885 14.94 4.49 25.83
N PHE A 886 14.79 5.63 26.52
CA PHE A 886 15.81 6.67 26.60
C PHE A 886 16.97 6.23 27.48
N LYS A 887 16.71 5.52 28.58
CA LYS A 887 17.76 4.88 29.39
C LYS A 887 18.58 3.88 28.56
N ALA A 888 17.92 3.04 27.75
CA ALA A 888 18.63 2.09 26.88
C ALA A 888 19.51 2.79 25.83
N ILE A 889 19.11 3.96 25.33
CA ILE A 889 19.96 4.79 24.45
C ILE A 889 21.19 5.28 25.21
N ASP A 890 21.02 5.78 26.45
CA ASP A 890 22.13 6.26 27.27
C ASP A 890 23.14 5.16 27.59
N GLU A 891 22.66 3.95 27.93
CA GLU A 891 23.52 2.79 28.14
C GLU A 891 24.29 2.41 26.87
N ALA A 892 23.67 2.50 25.68
CA ALA A 892 24.34 2.24 24.41
C ALA A 892 25.41 3.29 24.07
N VAL A 893 25.15 4.57 24.36
CA VAL A 893 26.14 5.65 24.21
C VAL A 893 27.31 5.46 25.17
N ALA A 894 27.04 5.13 26.45
CA ALA A 894 28.06 4.86 27.45
C ALA A 894 28.95 3.66 27.06
N ALA A 895 28.34 2.58 26.55
CA ALA A 895 29.07 1.42 26.06
C ALA A 895 29.96 1.78 24.86
N ALA A 896 29.49 2.64 23.95
CA ALA A 896 30.28 3.11 22.80
C ALA A 896 31.49 3.95 23.24
N LYS A 897 31.31 4.86 24.21
CA LYS A 897 32.41 5.64 24.81
C LYS A 897 33.46 4.75 25.48
N ALA A 898 33.00 3.80 26.30
CA ALA A 898 33.88 2.85 26.98
C ALA A 898 34.71 2.02 25.98
N ALA A 899 34.11 1.61 24.86
CA ALA A 899 34.81 0.89 23.80
C ALA A 899 35.88 1.74 23.07
N ARG A 900 35.75 3.07 23.06
CA ARG A 900 36.70 4.01 22.45
C ARG A 900 37.79 4.50 23.41
N GLY A 901 37.69 4.17 24.70
CA GLY A 901 38.62 4.66 25.74
C GLY A 901 38.45 6.15 26.06
N GLU A 902 37.32 6.73 25.68
CA GLU A 902 36.92 8.11 25.99
C GLU A 902 36.21 8.08 27.36
N SER A 903 36.97 8.17 28.45
CA SER A 903 36.42 8.25 29.82
C SER A 903 35.97 9.66 30.18
#